data_AF-A0A4W2FAS1-F1
#
_entry.id   AF-A0A4W2FAS1-F1
#
_cell.length_a   1.000
_cell.length_b   1.000
_cell.length_c   1.000
_cell.angle_alpha   90.00
_cell.angle_beta   90.00
_cell.angle_gamma   90.00
#
_symmetry.space_group_name_H-M   'P 1'
#
loop_
_entity.id
_entity.type
_entity.pdbx_description
1 polymer ?
#
loop_
_entity_poly.entity_id
_entity_poly.type
_entity_poly.pdbx_seq_one_letter_code
_entity_poly.pdbx_strand_id
1 'polypeptide(L)'
;MKIFLLCIFLILCGTSAWAKDKHYYIGIIETAWNYASDHGEKKLISVDTEHSNIYLQNGPNRIGSVYKKAVYLQYTDENFRTVIEKPVWLGFLGPIIKAETGDKVYVHLKNFASRPYTFHAHGMTYYKEHEGAIYPDNTTDFQKADDKVQPGEQCMYILHANPEQGPGQEDSNCVTRIYHSHIDAPKDIASGLIGPLIHCKKDSLDEEKEKNIDKEFVVMFSVVDENLSWYLEENTKTYCSEPEKVEKDNEDFQESNRMYSVNGYAFGSLPGLSMCAKDRVKWYLFGMGNEIDVHAAFFHGQVLTSKNYRVDTINLFPATLFDALMVAQNPGQWMLSCQNLNHLKAGLQAFFWVQDCKKSSSKDNIHGKIRHYHIAAEEVIWNYAPSGIDAFTKENLRAPGSASEAFFEQGPTRIGGSYKKLVYREYTDASFSNQKQRGPEEEHLGILGPVISAEVGDTIRVTFHNKAAHPLSIEPIGVRVDKKNEGTYYSPSGSGPPPSGSHVAPKGTFTYEWTVPREVGPTYKDPVCLAKMYYSAVDPTKDIFTGLIGPMKICRNGTLLANGRLKDVDKEFYLFPTVFDENESLLLDDNIKMFTTAPDQVDKENEDFQESNKMHSMNGFMYGNQPGLSMCQGDSVMWYLFSAGNEVDIHGIYFSGNTFLSRGERRDTANLFPQTSLSLFMKPDTAGTFDVECLTTDHYTGGMKQKYTVSQCSQRSEDLYLYLGERTYYIAAVEVEWDYSPSRKWEKELHHLQEQNLSNAFLDKEEFYIGSKYKKVVYRQFTDSTFQVPVERKGEEEHLGILGPQLHANVGDKVNIIFKNMATRPYSIHAHGVKTESSTVTPTAPGETRTYIWKIPERSGAGRDDSPCIPWVYYSTVDRVKDLFSGLIGPLIVCRKHYLKVFNPIKKLEFSLLFLVFDENESWYLDDNIKTYSDHPEKVDKANEEFMESNKMHAINGRMFGNLQGLTMHVGDEVNWYLMGMGNEVDLHSVHFHGHSFQYQHRGVYTSDK
;
A
#
# COMPACT_ATOMS: atom_id res chain seq x y z
N MET A 1 42.97 38.00 37.18
CA MET A 1 41.56 37.59 37.43
C MET A 1 40.68 37.56 36.18
N LYS A 2 40.85 38.44 35.16
CA LYS A 2 40.01 38.40 33.94
C LYS A 2 40.37 37.32 32.90
N ILE A 3 41.61 36.82 32.88
CA ILE A 3 42.03 35.74 31.95
C ILE A 3 41.59 34.35 32.45
N PHE A 4 41.55 34.16 33.78
CA PHE A 4 41.14 32.89 34.39
C PHE A 4 39.64 32.60 34.24
N LEU A 5 38.80 33.66 34.20
CA LEU A 5 37.37 33.54 33.91
C LEU A 5 37.07 33.24 32.43
N LEU A 6 37.93 33.68 31.49
CA LEU A 6 37.76 33.38 30.07
C LEU A 6 38.11 31.92 29.75
N CYS A 7 39.13 31.35 30.42
CA CYS A 7 39.47 29.94 30.30
C CYS A 7 38.39 29.03 30.90
N ILE A 8 37.74 29.41 32.00
CA ILE A 8 36.63 28.64 32.56
C ILE A 8 35.37 28.73 31.67
N PHE A 9 35.13 29.86 31.01
CA PHE A 9 34.03 30.00 30.04
C PHE A 9 34.29 29.22 28.74
N LEU A 10 35.55 29.14 28.27
CA LEU A 10 35.94 28.31 27.12
C LEU A 10 35.96 26.81 27.44
N ILE A 11 36.24 26.41 28.69
CA ILE A 11 36.15 25.01 29.13
C ILE A 11 34.69 24.59 29.38
N LEU A 12 33.78 25.52 29.73
CA LEU A 12 32.34 25.25 29.89
C LEU A 12 31.53 25.38 28.58
N CYS A 13 32.09 25.96 27.52
CA CYS A 13 31.48 26.01 26.17
C CYS A 13 32.05 24.96 25.20
N GLY A 14 32.83 23.99 25.70
CA GLY A 14 33.55 23.00 24.90
C GLY A 14 33.16 21.55 25.18
N THR A 15 31.87 21.23 25.16
CA THR A 15 31.41 19.85 24.92
C THR A 15 30.54 19.82 23.67
N SER A 16 31.11 20.21 22.53
CA SER A 16 30.63 19.68 21.27
C SER A 16 30.93 18.17 21.29
N ALA A 17 29.91 17.36 21.55
CA ALA A 17 30.03 15.90 21.47
C ALA A 17 30.61 15.54 20.09
N TRP A 18 31.83 15.00 20.09
CA TRP A 18 32.51 14.49 18.89
C TRP A 18 31.72 13.33 18.28
N ALA A 19 31.88 13.12 16.97
CA ALA A 19 31.42 11.90 16.29
C ALA A 19 31.88 10.66 17.06
N LYS A 20 30.98 9.70 17.32
CA LYS A 20 31.35 8.43 17.97
C LYS A 20 31.60 7.38 16.90
N ASP A 21 32.72 6.67 17.06
CA ASP A 21 32.98 5.44 16.32
C ASP A 21 32.28 4.28 17.03
N LYS A 22 31.38 3.59 16.32
CA LYS A 22 30.64 2.43 16.83
C LYS A 22 31.05 1.19 16.07
N HIS A 23 31.32 0.09 16.78
CA HIS A 23 31.75 -1.16 16.18
C HIS A 23 30.72 -2.26 16.45
N TYR A 24 30.29 -2.94 15.39
CA TYR A 24 29.44 -4.12 15.43
C TYR A 24 30.17 -5.28 14.77
N TYR A 25 30.20 -6.44 15.44
CA TYR A 25 30.78 -7.67 14.89
C TYR A 25 29.65 -8.61 14.54
N ILE A 26 29.44 -8.88 13.26
CA ILE A 26 28.29 -9.64 12.76
C ILE A 26 28.79 -10.87 12.00
N GLY A 27 28.31 -12.05 12.38
CA GLY A 27 28.55 -13.29 11.65
C GLY A 27 27.30 -13.72 10.90
N ILE A 28 27.48 -14.22 9.68
CA ILE A 28 26.43 -14.93 8.94
C ILE A 28 26.57 -16.42 9.23
N ILE A 29 25.53 -17.03 9.79
CA ILE A 29 25.53 -18.47 10.11
C ILE A 29 24.29 -19.16 9.53
N GLU A 30 24.39 -20.45 9.29
CA GLU A 30 23.25 -21.29 8.92
C GLU A 30 22.65 -21.95 10.17
N THR A 31 21.32 -21.98 10.25
CA THR A 31 20.58 -22.62 11.34
C THR A 31 19.27 -23.20 10.85
N ALA A 32 18.75 -24.21 11.54
CA ALA A 32 17.35 -24.58 11.42
C ALA A 32 16.49 -23.56 12.19
N TRP A 33 15.51 -22.96 11.51
CA TRP A 33 14.54 -22.03 12.07
C TRP A 33 13.17 -22.70 12.12
N ASN A 34 12.51 -22.63 13.27
CA ASN A 34 11.15 -23.15 13.45
C ASN A 34 10.16 -21.98 13.53
N TYR A 35 9.31 -21.85 12.49
CA TYR A 35 8.30 -20.80 12.40
C TYR A 35 7.19 -20.91 13.44
N ALA A 36 7.02 -22.07 14.05
CA ALA A 36 6.00 -22.34 15.07
C ALA A 36 6.62 -23.10 16.26
N SER A 37 7.64 -22.49 16.88
CA SER A 37 8.37 -23.09 18.01
C SER A 37 7.57 -23.32 19.30
N ASP A 38 6.38 -22.73 19.41
CA ASP A 38 5.49 -22.91 20.56
C ASP A 38 4.42 -23.97 20.24
N HIS A 39 4.42 -25.06 21.01
CA HIS A 39 3.49 -26.18 20.87
C HIS A 39 2.18 -26.00 21.66
N GLY A 40 1.99 -24.88 22.36
CA GLY A 40 0.75 -24.61 23.08
C GLY A 40 -0.44 -24.42 22.14
N GLU A 41 -1.58 -25.05 22.46
CA GLU A 41 -2.83 -24.79 21.74
C GLU A 41 -3.25 -23.34 21.92
N LYS A 42 -3.41 -22.62 20.81
CA LYS A 42 -3.85 -21.23 20.74
C LYS A 42 -5.17 -21.17 20.01
N LYS A 43 -6.05 -20.28 20.47
CA LYS A 43 -7.22 -19.87 19.69
C LYS A 43 -6.85 -18.60 18.92
N LEU A 44 -6.69 -18.74 17.61
CA LEU A 44 -6.40 -17.67 16.66
C LEU A 44 -7.69 -17.23 15.96
N ILE A 45 -7.64 -16.06 15.32
CA ILE A 45 -8.76 -15.48 14.57
C ILE A 45 -8.85 -16.19 13.22
N SER A 46 -10.02 -16.71 12.84
CA SER A 46 -10.28 -17.35 11.54
C SER A 46 -9.34 -18.51 11.16
N VAL A 47 -8.71 -19.15 12.14
CA VAL A 47 -7.83 -20.30 11.92
C VAL A 47 -8.37 -21.51 12.67
N ASP A 48 -8.46 -22.62 11.94
CA ASP A 48 -8.64 -23.95 12.49
C ASP A 48 -7.41 -24.83 12.22
N THR A 49 -7.50 -26.11 12.59
CA THR A 49 -6.40 -27.06 12.45
C THR A 49 -6.05 -27.33 10.98
N GLU A 50 -7.05 -27.33 10.08
CA GLU A 50 -6.85 -27.59 8.65
C GLU A 50 -5.97 -26.49 8.04
N HIS A 51 -6.31 -25.23 8.29
CA HIS A 51 -5.51 -24.08 7.86
C HIS A 51 -4.07 -24.16 8.37
N SER A 52 -3.88 -24.43 9.67
CA SER A 52 -2.53 -24.52 10.24
C SER A 52 -1.71 -25.70 9.69
N ASN A 53 -2.37 -26.80 9.34
CA ASN A 53 -1.70 -28.00 8.84
C ASN A 53 -1.11 -27.79 7.44
N ILE A 54 -1.74 -26.96 6.59
CA ILE A 54 -1.23 -26.63 5.25
C ILE A 54 0.22 -26.15 5.33
N TYR A 55 0.54 -25.29 6.31
CA TYR A 55 1.84 -24.66 6.45
C TYR A 55 2.78 -25.37 7.45
N LEU A 56 2.23 -25.91 8.55
CA LEU A 56 3.06 -26.39 9.66
C LEU A 56 3.28 -27.91 9.67
N GLN A 57 2.41 -28.68 9.03
CA GLN A 57 2.45 -30.13 9.07
C GLN A 57 3.54 -30.69 8.14
N ASN A 58 4.45 -31.47 8.72
CA ASN A 58 5.44 -32.22 7.96
C ASN A 58 4.81 -33.45 7.29
N GLY A 59 5.25 -33.78 6.08
CA GLY A 59 4.73 -34.93 5.33
C GLY A 59 5.65 -35.43 4.21
N PRO A 60 5.17 -36.40 3.41
CA PRO A 60 5.94 -36.95 2.28
C PRO A 60 6.36 -35.91 1.24
N ASN A 61 5.48 -34.94 1.00
CA ASN A 61 5.61 -33.88 0.01
C ASN A 61 5.49 -32.48 0.64
N ARG A 62 5.74 -32.34 1.96
CA ARG A 62 5.62 -31.07 2.70
C ARG A 62 6.76 -30.96 3.71
N ILE A 63 7.44 -29.81 3.70
CA ILE A 63 8.58 -29.54 4.60
C ILE A 63 8.07 -29.37 6.05
N GLY A 64 6.97 -28.66 6.25
CA GLY A 64 6.40 -28.35 7.56
C GLY A 64 7.05 -27.13 8.19
N SER A 65 6.99 -26.99 9.52
CA SER A 65 7.35 -25.72 10.20
C SER A 65 8.85 -25.38 10.34
N VAL A 66 9.77 -26.24 9.91
CA VAL A 66 11.22 -26.08 10.16
C VAL A 66 12.01 -26.02 8.86
N TYR A 67 12.75 -24.93 8.67
CA TYR A 67 13.56 -24.68 7.47
C TYR A 67 14.99 -24.29 7.85
N LYS A 68 15.97 -24.73 7.06
CA LYS A 68 17.34 -24.21 7.09
C LYS A 68 17.34 -22.79 6.53
N LYS A 69 17.98 -21.87 7.27
CA LYS A 69 18.09 -20.44 6.98
C LYS A 69 19.49 -19.93 7.24
N ALA A 70 19.88 -18.84 6.59
CA ALA A 70 21.05 -18.04 6.96
C ALA A 70 20.59 -16.83 7.78
N VAL A 71 21.24 -16.56 8.91
CA VAL A 71 20.88 -15.48 9.83
C VAL A 71 22.10 -14.68 10.26
N TYR A 72 21.87 -13.39 10.53
CA TYR A 72 22.89 -12.53 11.16
C TYR A 72 22.89 -12.72 12.69
N LEU A 73 24.07 -12.96 13.25
CA LEU A 73 24.32 -12.97 14.69
C LEU A 73 25.36 -11.91 15.09
N GLN A 74 25.17 -11.29 16.25
CA GLN A 74 26.14 -10.36 16.81
C GLN A 74 27.14 -11.07 17.71
N TYR A 75 28.38 -10.62 17.68
CA TYR A 75 29.48 -11.10 18.52
C TYR A 75 30.07 -9.95 19.32
N THR A 76 30.78 -10.29 20.40
CA THR A 76 31.42 -9.31 21.29
C THR A 76 32.60 -8.59 20.65
N ASP A 77 33.34 -9.27 19.77
CA ASP A 77 34.62 -8.82 19.24
C ASP A 77 35.01 -9.55 17.94
N GLU A 78 36.15 -9.15 17.38
CA GLU A 78 36.72 -9.63 16.11
C GLU A 78 37.09 -11.11 16.07
N ASN A 79 37.08 -11.83 17.20
CA ASN A 79 37.34 -13.27 17.21
C ASN A 79 36.10 -14.11 16.88
N PHE A 80 34.90 -13.51 16.88
CA PHE A 80 33.63 -14.17 16.59
C PHE A 80 33.39 -15.45 17.40
N ARG A 81 33.71 -15.42 18.70
CA ARG A 81 33.56 -16.58 19.60
C ARG A 81 32.33 -16.50 20.51
N THR A 82 32.05 -15.33 21.06
CA THR A 82 30.98 -15.13 22.04
C THR A 82 29.84 -14.35 21.38
N VAL A 83 28.68 -14.99 21.26
CA VAL A 83 27.46 -14.39 20.69
C VAL A 83 26.83 -13.45 21.72
N ILE A 84 26.36 -12.29 21.27
CA ILE A 84 25.49 -11.40 22.04
C ILE A 84 24.05 -11.86 21.82
N GLU A 85 23.36 -12.22 22.91
CA GLU A 85 22.00 -12.73 22.83
C GLU A 85 21.02 -11.67 22.30
N LYS A 86 20.23 -12.07 21.31
CA LYS A 86 19.14 -11.25 20.78
C LYS A 86 17.94 -11.27 21.74
N PRO A 87 17.16 -10.18 21.84
CA PRO A 87 15.85 -10.24 22.45
C PRO A 87 14.99 -11.31 21.77
N VAL A 88 14.27 -12.13 22.54
CA VAL A 88 13.49 -13.27 21.99
C VAL A 88 12.43 -12.86 20.97
N TRP A 89 11.88 -11.65 21.10
CA TRP A 89 10.89 -11.11 20.15
C TRP A 89 11.50 -10.73 18.80
N LEU A 90 12.83 -10.63 18.68
CA LEU A 90 13.50 -10.24 17.43
C LEU A 90 13.51 -11.37 16.40
N GLY A 91 13.28 -12.62 16.84
CA GLY A 91 13.20 -13.79 15.98
C GLY A 91 14.47 -14.02 15.16
N PHE A 92 14.32 -14.39 13.88
CA PHE A 92 15.47 -14.64 13.02
C PHE A 92 16.17 -13.36 12.54
N LEU A 93 15.55 -12.18 12.68
CA LEU A 93 16.14 -10.91 12.26
C LEU A 93 17.55 -10.73 12.83
N GLY A 94 18.39 -10.04 12.08
CA GLY A 94 19.71 -9.64 12.52
C GLY A 94 19.69 -8.73 13.76
N PRO A 95 20.83 -8.56 14.43
CA PRO A 95 20.95 -7.66 15.57
C PRO A 95 20.58 -6.21 15.23
N ILE A 96 20.09 -5.47 16.23
CA ILE A 96 19.71 -4.07 16.07
C ILE A 96 20.97 -3.21 16.03
N ILE A 97 21.21 -2.56 14.89
CA ILE A 97 22.25 -1.54 14.75
C ILE A 97 21.62 -0.18 15.05
N LYS A 98 22.21 0.60 15.95
CA LYS A 98 21.81 2.00 16.17
C LYS A 98 22.92 2.96 15.80
N ALA A 99 22.55 4.10 15.23
CA ALA A 99 23.47 5.20 14.91
C ALA A 99 22.80 6.55 15.22
N GLU A 100 23.53 7.48 15.85
CA GLU A 100 23.11 8.87 15.94
C GLU A 100 23.69 9.68 14.77
N THR A 101 22.99 10.72 14.32
CA THR A 101 23.51 11.62 13.30
C THR A 101 24.88 12.19 13.70
N GLY A 102 25.87 11.94 12.85
CA GLY A 102 27.28 12.27 13.05
C GLY A 102 28.15 11.07 13.46
N ASP A 103 27.56 9.92 13.79
CA ASP A 103 28.31 8.70 14.12
C ASP A 103 28.94 8.08 12.87
N LYS A 104 30.01 7.33 13.10
CA LYS A 104 30.62 6.43 12.12
C LYS A 104 30.45 5.00 12.62
N VAL A 105 29.81 4.16 11.81
CA VAL A 105 29.49 2.78 12.18
C VAL A 105 30.35 1.83 11.36
N TYR A 106 31.12 1.02 12.07
CA TYR A 106 31.99 -0.01 11.53
C TYR A 106 31.33 -1.37 11.75
N VAL A 107 30.96 -2.05 10.67
CA VAL A 107 30.40 -3.40 10.71
C VAL A 107 31.46 -4.38 10.25
N HIS A 108 31.97 -5.18 11.17
CA HIS A 108 32.91 -6.26 10.90
C HIS A 108 32.09 -7.53 10.60
N LEU A 109 31.93 -7.83 9.32
CA LEU A 109 31.15 -8.98 8.86
C LEU A 109 32.06 -10.18 8.64
N LYS A 110 31.67 -11.36 9.14
CA LYS A 110 32.30 -12.64 8.79
C LYS A 110 31.27 -13.64 8.27
N ASN A 111 31.53 -14.22 7.10
CA ASN A 111 30.61 -15.20 6.52
C ASN A 111 31.00 -16.63 6.95
N PHE A 112 30.14 -17.29 7.73
CA PHE A 112 30.31 -18.70 8.11
C PHE A 112 29.36 -19.65 7.38
N ALA A 113 28.48 -19.13 6.52
CA ALA A 113 27.58 -19.95 5.71
C ALA A 113 28.33 -20.65 4.56
N SER A 114 27.64 -21.55 3.87
CA SER A 114 28.19 -22.36 2.78
C SER A 114 28.24 -21.64 1.44
N ARG A 115 27.75 -20.40 1.37
CA ARG A 115 27.64 -19.61 0.12
C ARG A 115 27.99 -18.14 0.35
N PRO A 116 28.34 -17.38 -0.71
CA PRO A 116 28.65 -15.97 -0.58
C PRO A 116 27.42 -15.13 -0.20
N TYR A 117 27.65 -14.10 0.59
CA TYR A 117 26.66 -13.13 1.06
C TYR A 117 27.33 -11.77 1.30
N THR A 118 26.55 -10.74 1.64
CA THR A 118 27.05 -9.37 1.89
C THR A 118 26.35 -8.72 3.08
N PHE A 119 26.62 -7.43 3.29
CA PHE A 119 25.87 -6.54 4.18
C PHE A 119 25.64 -5.21 3.45
N HIS A 120 24.39 -4.92 3.11
CA HIS A 120 23.94 -3.69 2.47
C HIS A 120 23.05 -2.90 3.43
N ALA A 121 23.33 -1.62 3.63
CA ALA A 121 22.66 -0.79 4.64
C ALA A 121 21.82 0.33 4.03
N HIS A 122 20.62 0.49 4.56
CA HIS A 122 19.70 1.57 4.22
C HIS A 122 19.90 2.81 5.12
N GLY A 123 19.58 3.99 4.60
CA GLY A 123 19.54 5.23 5.37
C GLY A 123 20.88 5.69 5.95
N MET A 124 21.98 5.29 5.32
CA MET A 124 23.35 5.60 5.71
C MET A 124 24.17 5.99 4.47
N THR A 125 25.17 6.85 4.64
CA THR A 125 26.14 7.12 3.56
C THR A 125 27.25 6.09 3.61
N TYR A 126 27.61 5.55 2.45
CA TYR A 126 28.75 4.65 2.26
C TYR A 126 29.46 4.99 0.95
N TYR A 127 30.73 4.60 0.86
CA TYR A 127 31.46 4.59 -0.42
C TYR A 127 31.19 3.27 -1.15
N LYS A 128 31.54 3.20 -2.43
CA LYS A 128 31.26 2.02 -3.27
C LYS A 128 31.92 0.75 -2.74
N GLU A 129 33.09 0.85 -2.11
CA GLU A 129 33.77 -0.25 -1.42
C GLU A 129 33.16 -0.66 -0.06
N HIS A 130 32.01 -0.09 0.31
CA HIS A 130 31.28 -0.36 1.56
C HIS A 130 29.77 -0.46 1.34
N GLU A 131 29.33 -0.68 0.11
CA GLU A 131 27.92 -0.78 -0.26
C GLU A 131 27.36 -2.19 -0.01
N GLY A 132 28.14 -3.22 -0.34
CA GLY A 132 27.76 -4.61 -0.19
C GLY A 132 26.65 -5.07 -1.14
N ALA A 133 26.63 -4.59 -2.38
CA ALA A 133 25.61 -4.95 -3.35
C ALA A 133 26.21 -5.15 -4.75
N ILE A 134 26.06 -6.37 -5.28
CA ILE A 134 26.68 -6.71 -6.56
C ILE A 134 25.77 -6.37 -7.74
N TYR A 135 26.22 -5.46 -8.60
CA TYR A 135 25.59 -5.11 -9.86
C TYR A 135 26.59 -4.43 -10.82
N PRO A 136 26.26 -4.29 -12.13
CA PRO A 136 27.10 -3.56 -13.07
C PRO A 136 27.08 -2.05 -12.77
N ASP A 137 28.10 -1.61 -12.03
CA ASP A 137 28.27 -0.24 -11.52
C ASP A 137 29.59 0.41 -11.97
N ASN A 138 30.32 -0.26 -12.87
CA ASN A 138 31.59 0.18 -13.42
C ASN A 138 32.74 0.34 -12.39
N THR A 139 32.66 -0.38 -11.26
CA THR A 139 33.74 -0.48 -10.26
C THR A 139 34.58 -1.76 -10.45
N THR A 140 35.81 -1.79 -9.94
CA THR A 140 36.73 -2.94 -10.11
C THR A 140 37.52 -3.27 -8.85
N ASP A 141 38.04 -4.50 -8.79
CA ASP A 141 39.01 -5.00 -7.81
C ASP A 141 38.62 -4.72 -6.34
N PHE A 142 39.33 -3.80 -5.67
CA PHE A 142 39.15 -3.52 -4.25
C PHE A 142 37.77 -2.92 -3.93
N GLN A 143 37.12 -2.27 -4.90
CA GLN A 143 35.77 -1.71 -4.75
C GLN A 143 34.66 -2.75 -4.92
N LYS A 144 35.02 -4.02 -5.22
CA LYS A 144 34.10 -5.15 -5.35
C LYS A 144 34.27 -6.19 -4.24
N ALA A 145 35.18 -5.95 -3.28
CA ALA A 145 35.45 -6.89 -2.19
C ALA A 145 34.31 -6.94 -1.15
N ASP A 146 33.53 -5.87 -1.05
CA ASP A 146 32.35 -5.76 -0.20
C ASP A 146 31.10 -6.39 -0.82
N ASP A 147 31.03 -6.36 -2.16
CA ASP A 147 29.91 -6.87 -2.96
C ASP A 147 29.77 -8.39 -2.93
N LYS A 148 30.77 -9.14 -2.47
CA LYS A 148 30.69 -10.60 -2.34
C LYS A 148 31.67 -11.15 -1.31
N VAL A 149 31.19 -11.46 -0.11
CA VAL A 149 32.01 -12.06 0.96
C VAL A 149 31.90 -13.58 0.91
N GLN A 150 32.97 -14.27 0.52
CA GLN A 150 32.97 -15.73 0.36
C GLN A 150 32.87 -16.46 1.71
N PRO A 151 32.46 -17.74 1.72
CA PRO A 151 32.53 -18.59 2.90
C PRO A 151 33.92 -18.55 3.58
N GLY A 152 33.93 -18.20 4.87
CA GLY A 152 35.14 -18.07 5.69
C GLY A 152 35.81 -16.70 5.65
N GLU A 153 35.46 -15.84 4.70
CA GLU A 153 36.03 -14.50 4.56
C GLU A 153 35.41 -13.48 5.52
N GLN A 154 36.13 -12.38 5.71
CA GLN A 154 35.72 -11.25 6.55
C GLN A 154 35.82 -9.96 5.74
N CYS A 155 34.83 -9.09 5.88
CA CYS A 155 34.81 -7.76 5.28
C CYS A 155 34.43 -6.72 6.33
N MET A 156 34.92 -5.49 6.18
CA MET A 156 34.57 -4.36 7.05
C MET A 156 33.80 -3.33 6.25
N TYR A 157 32.56 -3.06 6.65
CA TYR A 157 31.72 -2.03 6.08
C TYR A 157 31.80 -0.77 6.95
N ILE A 158 31.98 0.38 6.30
CA ILE A 158 32.05 1.68 6.97
C ILE A 158 30.85 2.52 6.54
N LEU A 159 29.97 2.80 7.50
CA LEU A 159 28.77 3.59 7.30
C LEU A 159 28.88 4.93 8.02
N HIS A 160 28.37 5.97 7.39
CA HIS A 160 28.38 7.33 7.90
C HIS A 160 26.93 7.79 8.14
N ALA A 161 26.58 8.08 9.40
CA ALA A 161 25.27 8.59 9.79
C ALA A 161 25.17 10.10 9.51
N ASN A 162 25.26 10.48 8.23
CA ASN A 162 25.29 11.89 7.85
C ASN A 162 23.90 12.56 8.05
N PRO A 163 23.85 13.87 8.34
CA PRO A 163 22.59 14.59 8.54
C PRO A 163 21.61 14.48 7.37
N GLU A 164 22.10 14.38 6.14
CA GLU A 164 21.30 14.28 4.92
C GLU A 164 20.57 12.93 4.80
N GLN A 165 21.11 11.88 5.44
CA GLN A 165 20.53 10.53 5.47
C GLN A 165 19.70 10.28 6.75
N GLY A 166 19.88 11.15 7.75
CA GLY A 166 19.25 11.03 9.05
C GLY A 166 17.78 11.41 9.08
N PRO A 167 17.12 11.22 10.23
CA PRO A 167 15.74 11.60 10.41
C PRO A 167 15.50 13.08 10.05
N GLY A 168 14.45 13.34 9.27
CA GLY A 168 14.02 14.68 8.93
C GLY A 168 13.57 15.48 10.15
N GLN A 169 13.36 16.78 9.98
CA GLN A 169 13.01 17.67 11.07
C GLN A 169 11.74 17.23 11.81
N GLU A 170 10.71 16.83 11.06
CA GLU A 170 9.42 16.38 11.61
C GLU A 170 9.33 14.87 11.82
N ASP A 171 10.35 14.11 11.42
CA ASP A 171 10.45 12.70 11.79
C ASP A 171 10.61 12.54 13.30
N SER A 172 10.29 11.35 13.77
CA SER A 172 10.62 10.90 15.13
C SER A 172 12.12 11.05 15.40
N ASN A 173 12.51 11.05 16.69
CA ASN A 173 13.93 11.12 17.03
C ASN A 173 14.71 9.93 16.44
N CYS A 174 14.10 8.76 16.40
CA CYS A 174 14.67 7.56 15.79
C CYS A 174 13.69 7.00 14.75
N VAL A 175 14.21 6.61 13.58
CA VAL A 175 13.45 6.06 12.46
C VAL A 175 13.94 4.67 12.09
N THR A 176 13.04 3.87 11.50
CA THR A 176 13.34 2.53 11.01
C THR A 176 14.11 2.61 9.68
N ARG A 177 15.21 1.87 9.61
CA ARG A 177 15.95 1.48 8.39
C ARG A 177 16.26 -0.01 8.51
N ILE A 178 16.83 -0.58 7.46
CA ILE A 178 17.16 -2.01 7.41
C ILE A 178 18.58 -2.22 6.89
N TYR A 179 19.06 -3.45 7.02
CA TYR A 179 20.21 -3.96 6.29
C TYR A 179 19.95 -5.40 5.88
N HIS A 180 20.49 -5.82 4.76
CA HIS A 180 20.32 -7.20 4.26
C HIS A 180 21.50 -7.61 3.37
N SER A 181 21.57 -8.89 3.01
CA SER A 181 22.53 -9.34 1.97
C SER A 181 21.96 -9.01 0.59
N HIS A 182 22.83 -8.74 -0.38
CA HIS A 182 22.47 -8.18 -1.68
C HIS A 182 23.31 -8.78 -2.83
N ILE A 183 23.49 -10.10 -2.83
CA ILE A 183 23.96 -10.84 -4.02
C ILE A 183 22.79 -10.97 -4.99
N ASP A 184 21.77 -11.69 -4.55
CA ASP A 184 20.43 -11.73 -5.12
C ASP A 184 19.50 -11.44 -3.94
N ALA A 185 19.20 -10.15 -3.73
CA ALA A 185 18.59 -9.68 -2.51
C ALA A 185 17.28 -10.41 -2.16
N PRO A 186 16.33 -10.65 -3.10
CA PRO A 186 15.15 -11.45 -2.82
C PRO A 186 15.47 -12.85 -2.24
N LYS A 187 16.38 -13.60 -2.87
CA LYS A 187 16.75 -14.95 -2.41
C LYS A 187 17.53 -14.92 -1.10
N ASP A 188 18.42 -13.95 -0.93
CA ASP A 188 19.20 -13.76 0.29
C ASP A 188 18.30 -13.40 1.49
N ILE A 189 17.31 -12.52 1.29
CA ILE A 189 16.31 -12.12 2.29
C ILE A 189 15.38 -13.28 2.62
N ALA A 190 14.84 -13.98 1.61
CA ALA A 190 14.02 -15.18 1.81
C ALA A 190 14.78 -16.26 2.59
N SER A 191 16.09 -16.37 2.37
CA SER A 191 16.96 -17.26 3.13
C SER A 191 17.17 -16.83 4.60
N GLY A 192 16.82 -15.60 4.97
CA GLY A 192 16.80 -15.10 6.35
C GLY A 192 17.72 -13.89 6.64
N LEU A 193 18.47 -13.38 5.66
CA LEU A 193 19.47 -12.33 5.87
C LEU A 193 18.90 -10.92 5.78
N ILE A 194 18.19 -10.53 6.83
CA ILE A 194 17.60 -9.20 7.02
C ILE A 194 17.71 -8.78 8.49
N GLY A 195 18.00 -7.51 8.75
CA GLY A 195 18.08 -6.97 10.09
C GLY A 195 17.75 -5.47 10.15
N PRO A 196 17.47 -4.93 11.35
CA PRO A 196 17.08 -3.54 11.50
C PRO A 196 18.26 -2.61 11.79
N LEU A 197 18.23 -1.43 11.17
CA LEU A 197 19.08 -0.30 11.48
C LEU A 197 18.21 0.86 11.99
N ILE A 198 18.48 1.37 13.19
CA ILE A 198 17.73 2.48 13.77
C ILE A 198 18.61 3.73 13.72
N HIS A 199 18.27 4.64 12.82
CA HIS A 199 18.96 5.93 12.68
C HIS A 199 18.26 6.97 13.56
N CYS A 200 19.00 7.54 14.49
CA CYS A 200 18.52 8.54 15.45
C CYS A 200 19.13 9.93 15.20
N LYS A 201 18.37 10.97 15.54
CA LYS A 201 18.88 12.34 15.67
C LYS A 201 19.95 12.36 16.75
N LYS A 202 20.93 13.25 16.59
CA LYS A 202 22.00 13.46 17.56
C LYS A 202 21.46 13.69 18.98
N ASP A 203 22.12 13.10 19.98
CA ASP A 203 21.81 13.21 21.41
C ASP A 203 20.41 12.69 21.81
N SER A 204 19.84 11.77 21.03
CA SER A 204 18.54 11.13 21.32
C SER A 204 18.68 9.85 22.13
N LEU A 205 19.86 9.22 22.12
CA LEU A 205 20.11 7.96 22.80
C LEU A 205 20.73 8.16 24.19
N ASP A 206 20.39 7.27 25.11
CA ASP A 206 21.02 7.04 26.41
C ASP A 206 21.27 5.54 26.54
N GLU A 207 22.55 5.13 26.63
CA GLU A 207 22.97 3.72 26.62
C GLU A 207 22.27 2.87 25.53
N GLU A 208 22.32 3.34 24.27
CA GLU A 208 21.68 2.69 23.10
C GLU A 208 20.14 2.65 23.12
N LYS A 209 19.46 3.35 24.02
CA LYS A 209 17.99 3.45 24.08
C LYS A 209 17.51 4.87 23.85
N GLU A 210 16.39 5.08 23.14
CA GLU A 210 15.83 6.42 22.98
C GLU A 210 15.37 7.00 24.33
N LYS A 211 15.78 8.25 24.61
CA LYS A 211 15.39 8.98 25.82
C LYS A 211 13.87 9.11 25.90
N ASN A 212 13.32 8.89 27.10
CA ASN A 212 11.87 8.98 27.37
C ASN A 212 11.01 7.93 26.64
N ILE A 213 11.62 6.84 26.18
CA ILE A 213 10.95 5.65 25.69
C ILE A 213 11.16 4.52 26.70
N ASP A 214 10.06 3.87 27.11
CA ASP A 214 10.10 2.78 28.08
C ASP A 214 10.45 1.45 27.41
N LYS A 215 9.92 1.21 26.20
CA LYS A 215 10.11 -0.02 25.41
C LYS A 215 10.32 0.29 23.94
N GLU A 216 11.18 -0.49 23.29
CA GLU A 216 11.44 -0.44 21.86
C GLU A 216 11.26 -1.85 21.31
N PHE A 217 10.47 -2.00 20.25
CA PHE A 217 10.27 -3.26 19.55
C PHE A 217 10.52 -3.06 18.07
N VAL A 218 11.16 -4.04 17.44
CA VAL A 218 11.30 -4.13 15.98
C VAL A 218 10.44 -5.27 15.48
N VAL A 219 9.63 -5.00 14.47
CA VAL A 219 8.66 -5.95 13.92
C VAL A 219 8.68 -5.92 12.39
N MET A 220 9.04 -7.04 11.78
CA MET A 220 8.93 -7.31 10.36
C MET A 220 7.64 -8.09 10.10
N PHE A 221 6.81 -7.57 9.18
CA PHE A 221 5.72 -8.34 8.57
C PHE A 221 6.21 -8.87 7.23
N SER A 222 6.11 -10.18 7.02
CA SER A 222 6.60 -10.81 5.80
C SER A 222 5.90 -12.14 5.55
N VAL A 223 5.55 -12.37 4.29
CA VAL A 223 5.35 -13.71 3.77
C VAL A 223 6.72 -14.24 3.37
N VAL A 224 7.35 -15.00 4.28
CA VAL A 224 8.69 -15.53 4.00
C VAL A 224 8.55 -16.73 3.07
N ASP A 225 8.76 -16.48 1.78
CA ASP A 225 8.65 -17.48 0.73
C ASP A 225 9.92 -18.36 0.68
N GLU A 226 9.84 -19.57 1.26
CA GLU A 226 10.96 -20.51 1.26
C GLU A 226 11.21 -21.14 -0.11
N ASN A 227 10.31 -20.97 -1.09
CA ASN A 227 10.57 -21.39 -2.47
C ASN A 227 11.67 -20.53 -3.12
N LEU A 228 11.82 -19.28 -2.67
CA LEU A 228 12.89 -18.38 -3.11
C LEU A 228 14.20 -18.58 -2.34
N SER A 229 14.17 -19.29 -1.21
CA SER A 229 15.33 -19.54 -0.36
C SER A 229 16.41 -20.33 -1.10
N TRP A 230 17.67 -19.98 -0.88
CA TRP A 230 18.82 -20.75 -1.38
C TRP A 230 18.84 -22.19 -0.85
N TYR A 231 18.14 -22.44 0.25
CA TYR A 231 18.13 -23.73 0.94
C TYR A 231 16.92 -24.62 0.61
N LEU A 232 16.07 -24.26 -0.35
CA LEU A 232 14.87 -25.05 -0.70
C LEU A 232 15.22 -26.53 -0.96
N GLU A 233 16.23 -26.80 -1.78
CA GLU A 233 16.61 -28.19 -2.12
C GLU A 233 17.10 -28.98 -0.90
N GLU A 234 17.88 -28.34 -0.05
CA GLU A 234 18.35 -28.95 1.20
C GLU A 234 17.18 -29.20 2.15
N ASN A 235 16.23 -28.27 2.24
CA ASN A 235 15.04 -28.39 3.08
C ASN A 235 14.13 -29.52 2.60
N THR A 236 13.84 -29.60 1.31
CA THR A 236 13.07 -30.70 0.72
C THR A 236 13.73 -32.04 1.01
N LYS A 237 15.04 -32.15 0.79
CA LYS A 237 15.78 -33.40 1.05
C LYS A 237 15.83 -33.78 2.53
N THR A 238 15.88 -32.80 3.42
CA THR A 238 16.03 -33.02 4.86
C THR A 238 14.71 -33.35 5.54
N TYR A 239 13.63 -32.68 5.15
CA TYR A 239 12.36 -32.71 5.88
C TYR A 239 11.24 -33.46 5.16
N CYS A 240 11.19 -33.51 3.82
CA CYS A 240 10.20 -34.33 3.12
C CYS A 240 10.58 -35.80 3.21
N SER A 241 9.65 -36.68 3.60
CA SER A 241 9.96 -38.12 3.70
C SER A 241 10.06 -38.81 2.34
N GLU A 242 9.49 -38.22 1.27
CA GLU A 242 9.55 -38.71 -0.11
C GLU A 242 9.94 -37.58 -1.08
N PRO A 243 11.17 -37.04 -0.98
CA PRO A 243 11.57 -35.81 -1.68
C PRO A 243 11.55 -35.95 -3.21
N GLU A 244 11.66 -37.16 -3.75
CA GLU A 244 11.63 -37.40 -5.20
C GLU A 244 10.22 -37.29 -5.81
N LYS A 245 9.16 -37.24 -4.98
CA LYS A 245 7.78 -37.03 -5.43
C LYS A 245 7.33 -35.57 -5.33
N VAL A 246 8.22 -34.67 -4.92
CA VAL A 246 7.89 -33.25 -4.77
C VAL A 246 7.97 -32.58 -6.13
N GLU A 247 6.83 -32.10 -6.61
CA GLU A 247 6.72 -31.21 -7.76
C GLU A 247 6.83 -29.77 -7.27
N LYS A 248 7.93 -29.09 -7.60
CA LYS A 248 8.22 -27.73 -7.10
C LYS A 248 7.27 -26.66 -7.68
N ASP A 249 6.70 -26.95 -8.84
CA ASP A 249 5.76 -26.05 -9.54
C ASP A 249 4.31 -26.29 -9.10
N ASN A 250 4.05 -27.26 -8.21
CA ASN A 250 2.72 -27.46 -7.63
C ASN A 250 2.37 -26.30 -6.69
N GLU A 251 1.27 -25.62 -6.96
CA GLU A 251 0.83 -24.44 -6.20
C GLU A 251 0.63 -24.73 -4.72
N ASP A 252 0.00 -25.86 -4.35
CA ASP A 252 -0.17 -26.22 -2.93
C ASP A 252 1.15 -26.46 -2.21
N PHE A 253 2.17 -26.98 -2.91
CA PHE A 253 3.52 -27.12 -2.35
C PHE A 253 4.17 -25.75 -2.16
N GLN A 254 4.07 -24.87 -3.16
CA GLN A 254 4.62 -23.51 -3.06
C GLN A 254 3.95 -22.73 -1.93
N GLU A 255 2.62 -22.77 -1.85
CA GLU A 255 1.83 -22.12 -0.80
C GLU A 255 2.19 -22.66 0.58
N SER A 256 2.38 -23.98 0.73
CA SER A 256 2.82 -24.56 2.02
C SER A 256 4.18 -24.06 2.50
N ASN A 257 5.01 -23.53 1.60
CA ASN A 257 6.33 -22.98 1.89
C ASN A 257 6.32 -21.45 2.07
N ARG A 258 5.16 -20.79 1.96
CA ARG A 258 4.99 -19.37 2.24
C ARG A 258 4.66 -19.17 3.72
N MET A 259 5.63 -18.70 4.48
CA MET A 259 5.50 -18.57 5.93
C MET A 259 5.05 -17.15 6.32
N TYR A 260 3.73 -16.98 6.44
CA TYR A 260 3.08 -15.75 6.88
C TYR A 260 3.40 -15.43 8.34
N SER A 261 4.35 -14.52 8.56
CA SER A 261 5.01 -14.43 9.85
C SER A 261 5.34 -13.00 10.31
N VAL A 262 5.49 -12.89 11.64
CA VAL A 262 6.02 -11.71 12.32
C VAL A 262 7.39 -12.05 12.87
N ASN A 263 8.45 -11.40 12.36
CA ASN A 263 9.86 -11.74 12.68
C ASN A 263 10.21 -13.23 12.47
N GLY A 264 9.51 -13.93 11.56
CA GLY A 264 9.65 -15.37 11.34
C GLY A 264 8.85 -16.26 12.29
N TYR A 265 7.93 -15.70 13.07
CA TYR A 265 7.00 -16.48 13.88
C TYR A 265 5.59 -16.42 13.26
N ALA A 266 5.04 -17.58 12.93
CA ALA A 266 3.70 -17.74 12.40
C ALA A 266 2.73 -18.27 13.48
N PHE A 267 1.43 -18.19 13.23
CA PHE A 267 0.37 -18.76 14.06
C PHE A 267 0.44 -18.38 15.55
N GLY A 268 0.69 -17.10 15.84
CA GLY A 268 0.69 -16.59 17.21
C GLY A 268 1.91 -17.01 18.03
N SER A 269 2.99 -17.52 17.40
CA SER A 269 4.16 -18.06 18.10
C SER A 269 5.19 -17.03 18.58
N LEU A 270 5.08 -15.76 18.16
CA LEU A 270 6.01 -14.70 18.54
C LEU A 270 6.04 -14.49 20.07
N PRO A 271 7.18 -14.69 20.75
CA PRO A 271 7.28 -14.52 22.20
C PRO A 271 7.77 -13.11 22.59
N GLY A 272 7.67 -12.78 23.88
CA GLY A 272 8.46 -11.69 24.49
C GLY A 272 7.97 -10.26 24.27
N LEU A 273 6.85 -10.04 23.58
CA LEU A 273 6.22 -8.72 23.47
C LEU A 273 5.46 -8.37 24.76
N SER A 274 6.17 -7.85 25.77
CA SER A 274 5.56 -7.42 27.02
C SER A 274 5.99 -6.02 27.45
N MET A 275 5.02 -5.25 27.93
CA MET A 275 5.16 -3.86 28.37
C MET A 275 4.24 -3.58 29.56
N CYS A 276 4.50 -2.50 30.29
CA CYS A 276 3.60 -2.02 31.32
C CYS A 276 2.57 -1.05 30.74
N ALA A 277 1.36 -1.04 31.31
CA ALA A 277 0.42 0.05 31.07
C ALA A 277 1.10 1.40 31.40
N LYS A 278 0.87 2.37 30.52
CA LYS A 278 1.49 3.70 30.45
C LYS A 278 2.94 3.75 29.96
N ASP A 279 3.53 2.61 29.57
CA ASP A 279 4.80 2.64 28.84
C ASP A 279 4.63 3.42 27.54
N ARG A 280 5.60 4.30 27.27
CA ARG A 280 5.84 4.87 25.95
C ARG A 280 6.61 3.84 25.15
N VAL A 281 5.96 3.26 24.16
CA VAL A 281 6.49 2.16 23.36
C VAL A 281 6.74 2.65 21.95
N LYS A 282 7.99 2.52 21.51
CA LYS A 282 8.40 2.79 20.14
C LYS A 282 8.38 1.49 19.35
N TRP A 283 7.56 1.45 18.31
CA TRP A 283 7.50 0.35 17.36
C TRP A 283 8.23 0.77 16.10
N TYR A 284 9.25 0.01 15.73
CA TYR A 284 9.95 0.12 14.46
C TYR A 284 9.46 -1.02 13.58
N LEU A 285 8.65 -0.70 12.57
CA LEU A 285 8.03 -1.68 11.71
C LEU A 285 8.59 -1.62 10.31
N PHE A 286 8.68 -2.77 9.66
CA PHE A 286 8.89 -2.81 8.22
C PHE A 286 8.20 -4.00 7.56
N GLY A 287 7.84 -3.84 6.29
CA GLY A 287 7.35 -4.94 5.44
C GLY A 287 8.49 -5.51 4.61
N MET A 288 8.42 -6.78 4.22
CA MET A 288 9.41 -7.41 3.36
C MET A 288 8.83 -8.60 2.60
N GLY A 289 9.18 -8.74 1.32
CA GLY A 289 8.77 -9.88 0.49
C GLY A 289 8.47 -9.45 -0.95
N ASN A 290 7.33 -9.85 -1.51
CA ASN A 290 6.95 -9.71 -2.92
C ASN A 290 5.55 -9.06 -3.09
N GLU A 291 4.88 -9.31 -4.22
CA GLU A 291 3.58 -8.73 -4.58
C GLU A 291 2.44 -9.07 -3.61
N ILE A 292 2.46 -10.27 -3.00
CA ILE A 292 1.44 -10.64 -2.01
C ILE A 292 1.66 -9.96 -0.66
N ASP A 293 2.80 -9.31 -0.41
CA ASP A 293 3.11 -8.63 0.85
C ASP A 293 2.37 -7.28 1.02
N VAL A 294 1.05 -7.30 0.92
CA VAL A 294 0.13 -6.21 1.28
C VAL A 294 -0.32 -6.40 2.72
N HIS A 295 0.48 -5.94 3.68
CA HIS A 295 0.19 -6.12 5.09
C HIS A 295 -0.58 -4.95 5.68
N ALA A 296 -1.53 -5.24 6.56
CA ALA A 296 -2.30 -4.27 7.34
C ALA A 296 -2.13 -4.56 8.83
N ALA A 297 -1.03 -4.11 9.43
CA ALA A 297 -0.68 -4.41 10.82
C ALA A 297 -1.60 -3.66 11.80
N PHE A 298 -2.35 -4.41 12.61
CA PHE A 298 -3.34 -3.90 13.55
C PHE A 298 -3.05 -4.34 14.99
N PHE A 299 -2.98 -3.35 15.89
CA PHE A 299 -2.71 -3.54 17.32
C PHE A 299 -4.04 -3.48 18.09
N HIS A 300 -4.65 -4.63 18.32
CA HIS A 300 -5.98 -4.72 18.93
C HIS A 300 -6.05 -3.99 20.27
N GLY A 301 -7.11 -3.21 20.47
CA GLY A 301 -7.36 -2.43 21.69
C GLY A 301 -6.39 -1.29 21.98
N GLN A 302 -5.44 -1.03 21.08
CA GLN A 302 -4.49 0.07 21.19
C GLN A 302 -4.63 1.01 19.99
N VAL A 303 -4.00 2.18 20.11
CA VAL A 303 -3.95 3.19 19.06
C VAL A 303 -2.55 3.76 19.02
N LEU A 304 -2.06 4.05 17.81
CA LEU A 304 -0.71 4.54 17.61
C LEU A 304 -0.74 5.99 17.11
N THR A 305 0.43 6.62 17.17
CA THR A 305 0.71 7.87 16.48
C THR A 305 1.97 7.72 15.65
N SER A 306 1.93 8.17 14.41
CA SER A 306 3.11 8.30 13.55
C SER A 306 3.10 9.68 12.92
N LYS A 307 4.26 10.36 12.89
CA LYS A 307 4.40 11.74 12.37
C LYS A 307 3.39 12.73 12.96
N ASN A 308 2.99 12.49 14.22
CA ASN A 308 1.94 13.23 14.94
C ASN A 308 0.52 13.11 14.37
N TYR A 309 0.24 12.10 13.54
CA TYR A 309 -1.11 11.71 13.11
C TYR A 309 -1.57 10.47 13.85
N ARG A 310 -2.87 10.34 14.08
CA ARG A 310 -3.48 9.12 14.58
C ARG A 310 -3.38 8.02 13.52
N VAL A 311 -2.96 6.84 13.93
CA VAL A 311 -2.92 5.65 13.09
C VAL A 311 -3.55 4.50 13.85
N ASP A 312 -4.54 3.85 13.24
CA ASP A 312 -5.21 2.67 13.79
C ASP A 312 -4.59 1.39 13.18
N THR A 313 -4.34 1.38 11.87
CA THR A 313 -3.70 0.28 11.12
C THR A 313 -2.50 0.80 10.32
N ILE A 314 -1.42 0.02 10.26
CA ILE A 314 -0.18 0.37 9.56
C ILE A 314 -0.04 -0.52 8.34
N ASN A 315 -0.09 0.06 7.15
CA ASN A 315 0.16 -0.69 5.92
C ASN A 315 1.66 -0.85 5.69
N LEU A 316 2.10 -2.07 5.42
CA LEU A 316 3.49 -2.40 5.17
C LEU A 316 3.57 -3.23 3.89
N PHE A 317 4.41 -2.78 2.97
CA PHE A 317 4.74 -3.45 1.71
C PHE A 317 6.22 -3.85 1.66
N PRO A 318 6.71 -4.58 0.63
CA PRO A 318 8.12 -4.93 0.52
C PRO A 318 9.03 -3.74 0.80
N ALA A 319 9.95 -3.87 1.76
CA ALA A 319 10.85 -2.85 2.30
C ALA A 319 10.22 -1.56 2.88
N THR A 320 8.90 -1.46 3.10
CA THR A 320 8.26 -0.27 3.70
C THR A 320 8.83 0.00 5.08
N LEU A 321 9.25 1.23 5.37
CA LEU A 321 9.89 1.58 6.64
C LEU A 321 8.97 2.51 7.44
N PHE A 322 8.63 2.09 8.65
CA PHE A 322 7.65 2.80 9.46
C PHE A 322 8.06 2.83 10.93
N ASP A 323 7.78 3.94 11.61
CA ASP A 323 7.90 4.03 13.06
C ASP A 323 6.64 4.64 13.68
N ALA A 324 6.26 4.10 14.84
CA ALA A 324 5.04 4.48 15.53
C ALA A 324 5.28 4.55 17.04
N LEU A 325 4.64 5.52 17.69
CA LEU A 325 4.60 5.64 19.14
C LEU A 325 3.25 5.15 19.65
N MET A 326 3.28 4.31 20.67
CA MET A 326 2.13 3.85 21.42
C MET A 326 2.31 4.22 22.89
N VAL A 327 1.23 4.60 23.56
CA VAL A 327 1.20 4.62 25.03
C VAL A 327 0.31 3.48 25.46
N ALA A 328 0.91 2.41 26.00
CA ALA A 328 0.18 1.18 26.30
C ALA A 328 -0.96 1.44 27.29
N GLN A 329 -2.18 0.99 26.97
CA GLN A 329 -3.35 1.08 27.86
C GLN A 329 -4.02 -0.27 28.01
N ASN A 330 -5.05 -0.34 28.86
CA ASN A 330 -5.88 -1.52 29.10
C ASN A 330 -5.07 -2.79 29.41
N PRO A 331 -4.66 -2.99 30.68
CA PRO A 331 -3.95 -4.20 31.09
C PRO A 331 -4.67 -5.47 30.64
N GLY A 332 -3.91 -6.40 30.07
CA GLY A 332 -4.43 -7.62 29.46
C GLY A 332 -3.57 -8.08 28.30
N GLN A 333 -4.01 -9.16 27.68
CA GLN A 333 -3.39 -9.67 26.45
C GLN A 333 -4.13 -9.15 25.22
N TRP A 334 -3.37 -8.79 24.20
CA TRP A 334 -3.89 -8.23 22.97
C TRP A 334 -3.30 -8.94 21.75
N MET A 335 -4.07 -8.97 20.68
CA MET A 335 -3.65 -9.48 19.38
C MET A 335 -2.89 -8.40 18.60
N LEU A 336 -1.83 -8.81 17.93
CA LEU A 336 -1.19 -8.11 16.82
C LEU A 336 -1.43 -8.96 15.58
N SER A 337 -2.21 -8.48 14.62
CA SER A 337 -2.56 -9.25 13.42
C SER A 337 -2.32 -8.44 12.15
N CYS A 338 -2.10 -9.12 11.04
CA CYS A 338 -2.37 -8.55 9.73
C CYS A 338 -3.88 -8.57 9.47
N GLN A 339 -4.43 -7.54 8.85
CA GLN A 339 -5.85 -7.44 8.51
C GLN A 339 -6.11 -7.56 7.00
N ASN A 340 -5.08 -7.92 6.22
CA ASN A 340 -5.28 -8.66 4.99
C ASN A 340 -5.88 -10.03 5.39
N LEU A 341 -7.05 -10.34 4.84
CA LEU A 341 -7.84 -11.50 5.24
C LEU A 341 -7.20 -12.84 4.85
N ASN A 342 -6.48 -12.91 3.73
CA ASN A 342 -5.71 -14.10 3.34
C ASN A 342 -4.55 -14.31 4.31
N HIS A 343 -3.81 -13.25 4.65
CA HIS A 343 -2.69 -13.33 5.59
C HIS A 343 -3.17 -13.72 6.99
N LEU A 344 -4.36 -13.25 7.39
CA LEU A 344 -4.94 -13.53 8.69
C LEU A 344 -5.24 -15.03 8.87
N LYS A 345 -5.93 -15.66 7.90
CA LYS A 345 -6.23 -17.11 7.92
C LYS A 345 -4.99 -17.98 7.67
N ALA A 346 -3.98 -17.46 6.99
CA ALA A 346 -2.67 -18.10 6.85
C ALA A 346 -1.77 -17.97 8.09
N GLY A 347 -2.25 -17.32 9.17
CA GLY A 347 -1.60 -17.34 10.47
C GLY A 347 -0.70 -16.15 10.80
N LEU A 348 -0.77 -15.04 10.04
CA LEU A 348 -0.03 -13.81 10.32
C LEU A 348 -0.59 -13.07 11.56
N GLN A 349 -0.36 -13.67 12.72
CA GLN A 349 -0.90 -13.29 14.02
C GLN A 349 0.17 -13.44 15.10
N ALA A 350 0.15 -12.55 16.10
CA ALA A 350 1.04 -12.53 17.25
C ALA A 350 0.30 -11.99 18.47
N PHE A 351 0.82 -12.24 19.68
CA PHE A 351 0.26 -11.69 20.91
C PHE A 351 1.22 -10.71 21.56
N PHE A 352 0.68 -9.68 22.21
CA PHE A 352 1.44 -8.83 23.12
C PHE A 352 0.71 -8.65 24.45
N TRP A 353 1.49 -8.36 25.50
CA TRP A 353 0.99 -8.31 26.86
C TRP A 353 1.21 -6.94 27.49
N VAL A 354 0.12 -6.32 27.96
CA VAL A 354 0.14 -5.08 28.74
C VAL A 354 -0.06 -5.40 30.22
N GLN A 355 0.98 -5.24 31.03
CA GLN A 355 0.97 -5.52 32.47
C GLN A 355 0.46 -4.32 33.28
N ASP A 356 -0.26 -4.56 34.37
CA ASP A 356 -0.50 -3.52 35.37
C ASP A 356 0.70 -3.41 36.31
N CYS A 357 1.62 -2.49 35.99
CA CYS A 357 2.80 -2.19 36.79
C CYS A 357 2.58 -1.07 37.82
N LYS A 358 1.32 -0.72 38.12
CA LYS A 358 0.93 0.29 39.12
C LYS A 358 1.53 1.69 38.87
N LYS A 359 1.82 2.06 37.61
CA LYS A 359 2.19 3.42 37.23
C LYS A 359 1.00 4.37 37.46
N SER A 360 1.25 5.58 37.96
CA SER A 360 0.19 6.55 38.31
C SER A 360 -0.67 6.90 37.08
N SER A 361 -1.97 6.64 37.14
CA SER A 361 -2.90 7.01 36.08
C SER A 361 -3.51 8.40 36.34
N SER A 362 -3.49 9.26 35.33
CA SER A 362 -4.54 10.27 35.23
C SER A 362 -5.84 9.51 34.96
N LYS A 363 -6.86 9.69 35.80
CA LYS A 363 -8.20 9.20 35.47
C LYS A 363 -8.65 9.95 34.22
N ASP A 364 -8.79 9.26 33.10
CA ASP A 364 -9.43 9.81 31.91
C ASP A 364 -10.90 10.02 32.27
N ASN A 365 -11.22 11.25 32.63
CA ASN A 365 -12.56 11.65 32.98
C ASN A 365 -13.42 11.70 31.71
N ILE A 366 -14.05 10.57 31.37
CA ILE A 366 -15.04 10.46 30.30
C ILE A 366 -16.33 11.14 30.78
N HIS A 367 -16.47 12.43 30.46
CA HIS A 367 -17.61 13.27 30.83
C HIS A 367 -18.51 13.64 29.62
N GLY A 368 -18.25 13.04 28.46
CA GLY A 368 -19.02 13.30 27.25
C GLY A 368 -20.40 12.62 27.27
N LYS A 369 -21.08 12.68 26.11
CA LYS A 369 -22.42 12.13 25.95
C LYS A 369 -22.35 10.61 25.72
N ILE A 370 -23.43 9.93 26.11
CA ILE A 370 -23.66 8.55 25.69
C ILE A 370 -24.36 8.60 24.34
N ARG A 371 -23.75 8.02 23.30
CA ARG A 371 -24.32 7.87 21.97
C ARG A 371 -24.79 6.44 21.80
N HIS A 372 -26.10 6.26 21.86
CA HIS A 372 -26.72 4.93 21.85
C HIS A 372 -27.32 4.62 20.48
N TYR A 373 -26.87 3.53 19.87
CA TYR A 373 -27.35 2.99 18.61
C TYR A 373 -28.03 1.64 18.83
N HIS A 374 -29.08 1.38 18.05
CA HIS A 374 -29.71 0.06 17.96
C HIS A 374 -29.44 -0.48 16.56
N ILE A 375 -28.62 -1.52 16.44
CA ILE A 375 -28.19 -2.06 15.15
C ILE A 375 -28.59 -3.54 15.11
N ALA A 376 -29.13 -4.01 14.00
CA ALA A 376 -29.34 -5.43 13.77
C ALA A 376 -28.61 -5.89 12.51
N ALA A 377 -28.16 -7.14 12.52
CA ALA A 377 -27.74 -7.86 11.32
C ALA A 377 -28.93 -8.63 10.76
N GLU A 378 -29.22 -8.46 9.47
CA GLU A 378 -30.36 -9.10 8.81
C GLU A 378 -30.04 -9.47 7.35
N GLU A 379 -30.80 -10.44 6.83
CA GLU A 379 -30.67 -10.94 5.47
C GLU A 379 -31.34 -10.00 4.45
N VAL A 380 -30.65 -9.70 3.36
CA VAL A 380 -31.19 -8.95 2.22
C VAL A 380 -30.76 -9.61 0.91
N ILE A 381 -31.53 -9.43 -0.16
CA ILE A 381 -31.03 -9.67 -1.52
C ILE A 381 -30.41 -8.37 -2.01
N TRP A 382 -29.10 -8.39 -2.20
CA TRP A 382 -28.32 -7.27 -2.69
C TRP A 382 -28.10 -7.41 -4.19
N ASN A 383 -28.44 -6.37 -4.95
CA ASN A 383 -28.17 -6.29 -6.38
C ASN A 383 -27.05 -5.27 -6.62
N TYR A 384 -25.90 -5.73 -7.11
CA TYR A 384 -24.72 -4.90 -7.33
C TYR A 384 -24.90 -3.86 -8.45
N ALA A 385 -25.85 -4.06 -9.36
CA ALA A 385 -26.20 -3.11 -10.40
C ALA A 385 -27.73 -3.11 -10.66
N PRO A 386 -28.52 -2.40 -9.84
CA PRO A 386 -29.97 -2.41 -9.94
C PRO A 386 -30.55 -2.01 -11.31
N SER A 387 -29.81 -1.22 -12.10
CA SER A 387 -30.24 -0.83 -13.45
C SER A 387 -30.01 -1.91 -14.52
N GLY A 388 -29.15 -2.90 -14.26
CA GLY A 388 -28.73 -3.91 -15.24
C GLY A 388 -27.89 -3.37 -16.40
N ILE A 389 -27.47 -2.10 -16.35
CA ILE A 389 -26.68 -1.43 -17.38
C ILE A 389 -25.41 -0.80 -16.79
N ASP A 390 -24.37 -0.70 -17.60
CA ASP A 390 -23.22 0.16 -17.30
C ASP A 390 -23.61 1.62 -17.58
N ALA A 391 -23.63 2.45 -16.54
CA ALA A 391 -24.03 3.85 -16.67
C ALA A 391 -23.03 4.70 -17.49
N PHE A 392 -21.82 4.18 -17.77
CA PHE A 392 -20.78 4.82 -18.55
C PHE A 392 -20.93 4.53 -20.04
N THR A 393 -21.03 3.25 -20.43
CA THR A 393 -21.14 2.82 -21.83
C THR A 393 -22.59 2.76 -22.34
N LYS A 394 -23.57 2.71 -21.41
CA LYS A 394 -25.01 2.48 -21.68
C LYS A 394 -25.33 1.08 -22.21
N GLU A 395 -24.41 0.15 -22.08
CA GLU A 395 -24.58 -1.24 -22.51
C GLU A 395 -25.21 -2.10 -21.41
N ASN A 396 -25.79 -3.23 -21.81
CA ASN A 396 -26.32 -4.22 -20.88
C ASN A 396 -25.15 -4.98 -20.24
N LEU A 397 -25.19 -5.18 -18.92
CA LEU A 397 -24.12 -5.86 -18.19
C LEU A 397 -23.96 -7.35 -18.58
N ARG A 398 -24.99 -7.95 -19.17
CA ARG A 398 -25.00 -9.35 -19.67
C ARG A 398 -24.80 -9.42 -21.19
N ALA A 399 -24.23 -8.39 -21.81
CA ALA A 399 -23.96 -8.40 -23.24
C ALA A 399 -22.83 -9.41 -23.56
N PRO A 400 -23.01 -10.33 -24.53
CA PRO A 400 -21.99 -11.31 -24.86
C PRO A 400 -20.65 -10.69 -25.27
N GLY A 401 -19.56 -11.15 -24.66
CA GLY A 401 -18.20 -10.67 -24.88
C GLY A 401 -17.88 -9.34 -24.21
N SER A 402 -18.76 -8.80 -23.36
CA SER A 402 -18.46 -7.61 -22.54
C SER A 402 -17.70 -8.00 -21.28
N ALA A 403 -16.83 -7.11 -20.78
CA ALA A 403 -16.11 -7.35 -19.53
C ALA A 403 -17.06 -7.53 -18.32
N SER A 404 -18.24 -6.90 -18.34
CA SER A 404 -19.25 -7.06 -17.30
C SER A 404 -19.95 -8.42 -17.30
N GLU A 405 -19.90 -9.16 -18.42
CA GLU A 405 -20.58 -10.46 -18.54
C GLU A 405 -20.06 -11.46 -17.51
N ALA A 406 -18.75 -11.51 -17.31
CA ALA A 406 -18.09 -12.42 -16.37
C ALA A 406 -18.71 -12.39 -14.96
N PHE A 407 -19.15 -11.21 -14.50
CA PHE A 407 -19.69 -10.99 -13.15
C PHE A 407 -21.23 -10.99 -13.09
N PHE A 408 -21.90 -10.70 -14.21
CA PHE A 408 -23.35 -10.48 -14.23
C PHE A 408 -24.14 -11.58 -14.97
N GLU A 409 -23.44 -12.47 -15.69
CA GLU A 409 -24.02 -13.66 -16.30
C GLU A 409 -24.68 -14.53 -15.22
N GLN A 410 -25.90 -14.99 -15.49
CA GLN A 410 -26.63 -15.90 -14.62
C GLN A 410 -27.04 -17.12 -15.42
N GLY A 411 -26.72 -18.32 -14.92
CA GLY A 411 -26.84 -19.55 -15.71
C GLY A 411 -26.90 -20.83 -14.87
N PRO A 412 -26.58 -21.99 -15.48
CA PRO A 412 -26.51 -23.28 -14.80
C PRO A 412 -25.55 -23.29 -13.62
N THR A 413 -24.37 -22.70 -13.79
CA THR A 413 -23.27 -22.70 -12.81
C THR A 413 -22.78 -21.29 -12.46
N ARG A 414 -23.61 -20.26 -12.69
CA ARG A 414 -23.28 -18.84 -12.44
C ARG A 414 -24.41 -18.16 -11.67
N ILE A 415 -24.07 -17.50 -10.56
CA ILE A 415 -25.03 -16.82 -9.67
C ILE A 415 -25.54 -15.52 -10.31
N GLY A 416 -24.64 -14.75 -10.92
CA GLY A 416 -24.90 -13.46 -11.56
C GLY A 416 -24.96 -12.30 -10.58
N GLY A 417 -25.51 -11.15 -11.00
CA GLY A 417 -25.35 -9.88 -10.26
C GLY A 417 -26.16 -9.67 -8.96
N SER A 418 -26.76 -10.70 -8.38
CA SER A 418 -27.60 -10.56 -7.17
C SER A 418 -27.34 -11.68 -6.16
N TYR A 419 -27.06 -11.30 -4.92
CA TYR A 419 -26.65 -12.20 -3.86
C TYR A 419 -27.47 -11.95 -2.59
N LYS A 420 -27.81 -13.01 -1.87
CA LYS A 420 -28.28 -12.95 -0.50
C LYS A 420 -27.08 -12.59 0.39
N LYS A 421 -27.24 -11.56 1.21
CA LYS A 421 -26.19 -10.98 2.06
C LYS A 421 -26.68 -10.72 3.47
N LEU A 422 -25.76 -10.59 4.42
CA LEU A 422 -26.03 -10.13 5.79
C LEU A 422 -25.53 -8.69 5.94
N VAL A 423 -26.40 -7.80 6.40
CA VAL A 423 -26.08 -6.36 6.47
C VAL A 423 -26.48 -5.75 7.80
N TYR A 424 -25.73 -4.75 8.25
CA TYR A 424 -26.12 -3.94 9.41
C TYR A 424 -27.18 -2.91 9.06
N ARG A 425 -28.24 -2.81 9.87
CA ARG A 425 -29.29 -1.80 9.76
C ARG A 425 -29.61 -1.15 11.11
N GLU A 426 -29.87 0.15 11.09
CA GLU A 426 -30.23 0.92 12.28
C GLU A 426 -31.72 0.81 12.59
N TYR A 427 -32.04 0.69 13.86
CA TYR A 427 -33.37 0.66 14.42
C TYR A 427 -33.56 1.81 15.40
N THR A 428 -34.81 2.17 15.62
CA THR A 428 -35.17 3.30 16.48
C THR A 428 -35.01 3.01 17.98
N ASP A 429 -35.15 1.75 18.39
CA ASP A 429 -35.08 1.33 19.79
C ASP A 429 -34.74 -0.17 19.94
N ALA A 430 -34.67 -0.64 21.18
CA ALA A 430 -34.32 -2.01 21.56
C ALA A 430 -35.37 -3.07 21.19
N SER A 431 -36.54 -2.70 20.67
CA SER A 431 -37.54 -3.67 20.18
C SER A 431 -37.18 -4.23 18.80
N PHE A 432 -36.32 -3.54 18.03
CA PHE A 432 -35.96 -3.89 16.65
C PHE A 432 -37.17 -4.07 15.71
N SER A 433 -38.26 -3.35 16.00
CA SER A 433 -39.51 -3.41 15.22
C SER A 433 -39.58 -2.35 14.13
N ASN A 434 -39.05 -1.14 14.38
CA ASN A 434 -39.07 -0.02 13.43
C ASN A 434 -37.64 0.32 12.98
N GLN A 435 -37.29 -0.07 11.76
CA GLN A 435 -36.03 0.31 11.12
C GLN A 435 -36.01 1.82 10.88
N LYS A 436 -34.90 2.48 11.23
CA LYS A 436 -34.71 3.90 10.96
C LYS A 436 -34.48 4.09 9.46
N GLN A 437 -35.37 4.85 8.83
CA GLN A 437 -35.27 5.11 7.39
C GLN A 437 -34.05 5.98 7.08
N ARG A 438 -33.29 5.60 6.05
CA ARG A 438 -32.20 6.42 5.53
C ARG A 438 -32.75 7.67 4.85
N GLY A 439 -32.16 8.82 5.17
CA GLY A 439 -32.47 10.06 4.47
C GLY A 439 -31.75 10.16 3.11
N PRO A 440 -32.06 11.21 2.31
CA PRO A 440 -31.38 11.47 1.04
C PRO A 440 -29.86 11.63 1.18
N GLU A 441 -29.37 12.11 2.34
CA GLU A 441 -27.93 12.27 2.60
C GLU A 441 -27.23 10.93 2.85
N GLU A 442 -27.96 9.88 3.19
CA GLU A 442 -27.44 8.55 3.54
C GLU A 442 -27.72 7.51 2.45
N GLU A 443 -28.41 7.88 1.37
CA GLU A 443 -28.71 7.00 0.24
C GLU A 443 -27.43 6.36 -0.33
N HIS A 444 -26.35 7.13 -0.37
CA HIS A 444 -25.06 6.67 -0.88
C HIS A 444 -24.42 5.54 -0.05
N LEU A 445 -24.84 5.31 1.19
CA LEU A 445 -24.25 4.27 2.04
C LEU A 445 -24.41 2.86 1.46
N GLY A 446 -25.42 2.63 0.60
CA GLY A 446 -25.57 1.36 -0.10
C GLY A 446 -25.61 0.16 0.84
N ILE A 447 -24.70 -0.79 0.65
CA ILE A 447 -24.66 -2.01 1.46
C ILE A 447 -24.29 -1.75 2.93
N LEU A 448 -23.47 -0.73 3.18
CA LEU A 448 -22.84 -0.43 4.46
C LEU A 448 -23.84 -0.35 5.61
N GLY A 449 -23.37 -0.57 6.84
CA GLY A 449 -24.11 -0.26 8.06
C GLY A 449 -24.39 1.25 8.26
N PRO A 450 -25.18 1.61 9.28
CA PRO A 450 -25.33 3.02 9.68
C PRO A 450 -24.02 3.63 10.17
N VAL A 451 -23.90 4.96 10.08
CA VAL A 451 -22.73 5.69 10.57
C VAL A 451 -22.75 5.78 12.09
N ILE A 452 -21.76 5.17 12.75
CA ILE A 452 -21.50 5.41 14.18
C ILE A 452 -20.63 6.66 14.30
N SER A 453 -21.05 7.68 15.05
CA SER A 453 -20.28 8.92 15.21
C SER A 453 -20.07 9.24 16.68
N ALA A 454 -18.91 9.77 17.04
CA ALA A 454 -18.62 10.20 18.40
C ALA A 454 -17.62 11.35 18.46
N GLU A 455 -17.66 12.12 19.55
CA GLU A 455 -16.63 13.09 19.89
C GLU A 455 -15.68 12.53 20.97
N VAL A 456 -14.47 13.08 21.01
CA VAL A 456 -13.56 12.85 22.13
C VAL A 456 -14.23 13.21 23.46
N GLY A 457 -14.27 12.24 24.36
CA GLY A 457 -14.92 12.29 25.67
C GLY A 457 -16.24 11.51 25.73
N ASP A 458 -16.82 11.12 24.59
CA ASP A 458 -18.08 10.39 24.54
C ASP A 458 -17.93 8.90 24.90
N THR A 459 -19.07 8.27 25.21
CA THR A 459 -19.23 6.82 25.29
C THR A 459 -20.17 6.36 24.19
N ILE A 460 -19.74 5.39 23.38
CA ILE A 460 -20.55 4.78 22.34
C ILE A 460 -21.20 3.53 22.94
N ARG A 461 -22.52 3.41 22.79
CA ARG A 461 -23.26 2.22 23.19
C ARG A 461 -23.99 1.65 21.98
N VAL A 462 -23.79 0.37 21.69
CA VAL A 462 -24.46 -0.30 20.56
C VAL A 462 -25.22 -1.50 21.09
N THR A 463 -26.54 -1.43 21.10
CA THR A 463 -27.37 -2.62 21.32
C THR A 463 -27.52 -3.33 19.98
N PHE A 464 -26.82 -4.46 19.85
CA PHE A 464 -26.80 -5.29 18.67
C PHE A 464 -27.78 -6.46 18.82
N HIS A 465 -28.61 -6.70 17.81
CA HIS A 465 -29.48 -7.88 17.73
C HIS A 465 -29.21 -8.68 16.45
N ASN A 466 -28.98 -9.97 16.60
CA ASN A 466 -28.67 -10.84 15.48
C ASN A 466 -29.96 -11.50 14.94
N LYS A 467 -30.44 -11.08 13.76
CA LYS A 467 -31.58 -11.71 13.07
C LYS A 467 -31.17 -12.81 12.09
N ALA A 468 -29.87 -13.00 11.87
CA ALA A 468 -29.32 -13.99 10.95
C ALA A 468 -29.25 -15.40 11.56
N ALA A 469 -28.99 -16.40 10.71
CA ALA A 469 -28.81 -17.79 11.11
C ALA A 469 -27.39 -18.13 11.65
N HIS A 470 -26.43 -17.22 11.48
CA HIS A 470 -25.03 -17.39 11.90
C HIS A 470 -24.73 -16.57 13.15
N PRO A 471 -23.81 -17.00 14.04
CA PRO A 471 -23.32 -16.15 15.12
C PRO A 471 -22.50 -14.99 14.55
N LEU A 472 -22.70 -13.78 15.07
CA LEU A 472 -22.08 -12.54 14.58
C LEU A 472 -21.60 -11.68 15.75
N SER A 473 -20.83 -10.63 15.49
CA SER A 473 -20.38 -9.66 16.50
C SER A 473 -20.31 -8.24 15.94
N ILE A 474 -19.84 -7.28 16.72
CA ILE A 474 -19.41 -5.96 16.22
C ILE A 474 -18.07 -5.61 16.86
N GLU A 475 -17.01 -5.56 16.05
CA GLU A 475 -15.68 -5.07 16.43
C GLU A 475 -15.48 -3.66 15.86
N PRO A 476 -15.20 -2.65 16.70
CA PRO A 476 -14.93 -1.29 16.25
C PRO A 476 -13.42 -1.04 16.07
N ILE A 477 -13.05 -0.25 15.06
CA ILE A 477 -11.66 0.21 14.92
C ILE A 477 -11.44 1.54 15.64
N GLY A 478 -10.36 1.63 16.42
CA GLY A 478 -9.85 2.93 16.88
C GLY A 478 -10.74 3.62 17.91
N VAL A 479 -11.40 2.84 18.77
CA VAL A 479 -12.01 3.30 20.01
C VAL A 479 -11.44 2.48 21.16
N ARG A 480 -11.64 2.93 22.41
CA ARG A 480 -11.17 2.16 23.55
C ARG A 480 -12.20 1.10 23.90
N VAL A 481 -11.78 -0.15 23.71
CA VAL A 481 -12.55 -1.37 23.99
C VAL A 481 -11.97 -2.06 25.22
N ASP A 482 -12.83 -2.53 26.12
CA ASP A 482 -12.43 -3.43 27.20
C ASP A 482 -12.67 -4.90 26.78
N LYS A 483 -12.04 -5.85 27.47
CA LYS A 483 -12.08 -7.27 27.05
C LYS A 483 -13.47 -7.92 27.03
N LYS A 484 -14.46 -7.36 27.72
CA LYS A 484 -15.84 -7.88 27.69
C LYS A 484 -16.65 -7.34 26.50
N ASN A 485 -16.22 -6.22 25.91
CA ASN A 485 -16.86 -5.55 24.78
C ASN A 485 -16.07 -5.73 23.46
N GLU A 486 -15.00 -6.54 23.48
CA GLU A 486 -14.27 -6.95 22.28
C GLU A 486 -15.16 -7.88 21.44
N GLY A 487 -15.30 -7.57 20.15
CA GLY A 487 -16.09 -8.28 19.17
C GLY A 487 -15.35 -9.44 18.50
N THR A 488 -14.05 -9.60 18.78
CA THR A 488 -13.22 -10.69 18.25
C THR A 488 -12.78 -11.63 19.36
N TYR A 489 -12.77 -12.94 19.09
CA TYR A 489 -12.29 -13.94 20.06
C TYR A 489 -10.92 -14.51 19.68
N TYR A 490 -9.98 -14.45 20.62
CA TYR A 490 -8.69 -15.13 20.56
C TYR A 490 -8.20 -15.45 21.98
N SER A 491 -7.33 -16.46 22.11
CA SER A 491 -6.77 -16.87 23.40
C SER A 491 -5.39 -17.53 23.22
N PRO A 492 -4.37 -17.15 24.03
CA PRO A 492 -3.05 -17.78 24.00
C PRO A 492 -3.03 -19.22 24.55
N SER A 493 -4.07 -19.60 25.29
CA SER A 493 -4.11 -20.79 26.14
C SER A 493 -5.17 -21.79 25.69
N GLY A 494 -5.79 -21.53 24.53
CA GLY A 494 -6.80 -22.40 23.91
C GLY A 494 -8.11 -22.58 24.70
N SER A 495 -8.20 -22.08 25.93
CA SER A 495 -9.27 -22.44 26.87
C SER A 495 -10.25 -21.29 27.14
N GLY A 496 -11.54 -21.64 27.11
CA GLY A 496 -12.67 -20.76 27.46
C GLY A 496 -13.73 -20.67 26.35
N PRO A 497 -15.03 -20.56 26.67
CA PRO A 497 -16.03 -20.17 25.69
C PRO A 497 -15.80 -18.71 25.23
N PRO A 498 -16.14 -18.36 23.99
CA PRO A 498 -16.03 -16.97 23.54
C PRO A 498 -16.87 -16.05 24.44
N PRO A 499 -16.37 -14.85 24.80
CA PRO A 499 -17.17 -13.83 25.44
C PRO A 499 -18.46 -13.54 24.65
N SER A 500 -19.53 -13.16 25.35
CA SER A 500 -20.82 -12.89 24.68
C SER A 500 -20.75 -11.75 23.65
N GLY A 501 -19.81 -10.81 23.80
CA GLY A 501 -19.57 -9.74 22.83
C GLY A 501 -18.90 -10.22 21.54
N SER A 502 -18.07 -11.25 21.60
CA SER A 502 -17.37 -11.78 20.43
C SER A 502 -18.13 -12.92 19.73
N HIS A 503 -19.32 -13.28 20.22
CA HIS A 503 -20.13 -14.37 19.68
C HIS A 503 -21.61 -14.21 20.05
N VAL A 504 -22.31 -13.32 19.34
CA VAL A 504 -23.75 -13.11 19.50
C VAL A 504 -24.51 -14.14 18.66
N ALA A 505 -25.04 -15.16 19.33
CA ALA A 505 -25.78 -16.25 18.70
C ALA A 505 -27.00 -15.74 17.88
N PRO A 506 -27.52 -16.55 16.93
CA PRO A 506 -28.77 -16.27 16.25
C PRO A 506 -29.90 -15.91 17.23
N LYS A 507 -30.64 -14.84 16.95
CA LYS A 507 -31.68 -14.23 17.82
C LYS A 507 -31.15 -13.67 19.15
N GLY A 508 -29.85 -13.68 19.38
CA GLY A 508 -29.20 -13.10 20.54
C GLY A 508 -29.16 -11.57 20.47
N THR A 509 -28.98 -10.96 21.64
CA THR A 509 -28.79 -9.51 21.78
C THR A 509 -27.63 -9.25 22.73
N PHE A 510 -26.73 -8.35 22.34
CA PHE A 510 -25.64 -7.88 23.18
C PHE A 510 -25.58 -6.36 23.15
N THR A 511 -25.15 -5.72 24.24
CA THR A 511 -24.95 -4.26 24.27
C THR A 511 -23.49 -3.95 24.52
N TYR A 512 -22.83 -3.47 23.48
CA TYR A 512 -21.45 -3.00 23.53
C TYR A 512 -21.37 -1.62 24.19
N GLU A 513 -20.31 -1.38 24.93
CA GLU A 513 -19.94 -0.06 25.45
C GLU A 513 -18.46 0.21 25.16
N TRP A 514 -18.20 1.23 24.34
CA TRP A 514 -16.86 1.69 23.98
C TRP A 514 -16.66 3.13 24.42
N THR A 515 -15.43 3.49 24.78
CA THR A 515 -15.12 4.86 25.20
C THR A 515 -14.21 5.56 24.21
N VAL A 516 -14.36 6.88 24.09
CA VAL A 516 -13.57 7.69 23.14
C VAL A 516 -12.67 8.65 23.91
N PRO A 517 -11.62 8.17 24.60
CA PRO A 517 -10.69 9.05 25.28
C PRO A 517 -9.88 9.91 24.28
N ARG A 518 -9.12 10.88 24.77
CA ARG A 518 -8.35 11.80 23.90
C ARG A 518 -7.33 11.05 23.04
N GLU A 519 -6.81 9.94 23.55
CA GLU A 519 -5.77 9.14 22.92
C GLU A 519 -6.28 8.36 21.71
N VAL A 520 -7.59 8.13 21.53
CA VAL A 520 -8.11 7.43 20.32
C VAL A 520 -8.63 8.41 19.27
N GLY A 521 -8.85 9.67 19.67
CA GLY A 521 -9.34 10.72 18.80
C GLY A 521 -8.26 11.40 17.95
N PRO A 522 -8.68 12.39 17.15
CA PRO A 522 -7.79 13.19 16.32
C PRO A 522 -6.72 13.92 17.15
N THR A 523 -5.48 13.86 16.69
CA THR A 523 -4.36 14.67 17.19
C THR A 523 -4.51 16.14 16.75
N TYR A 524 -3.48 16.95 17.01
CA TYR A 524 -3.44 18.35 16.56
C TYR A 524 -3.17 18.49 15.04
N LYS A 525 -2.45 17.55 14.41
CA LYS A 525 -2.23 17.55 12.95
C LYS A 525 -3.39 16.89 12.19
N ASP A 526 -4.13 15.99 12.82
CA ASP A 526 -5.25 15.30 12.17
C ASP A 526 -6.36 16.26 11.66
N PRO A 527 -7.19 15.81 10.72
CA PRO A 527 -8.46 16.47 10.41
C PRO A 527 -9.39 16.54 11.63
N VAL A 528 -10.48 17.30 11.52
CA VAL A 528 -11.44 17.48 12.62
C VAL A 528 -12.10 16.16 13.03
N CYS A 529 -12.33 15.28 12.05
CA CYS A 529 -12.85 13.93 12.23
C CYS A 529 -11.99 12.93 11.48
N LEU A 530 -11.83 11.75 12.05
CA LEU A 530 -11.18 10.59 11.44
C LEU A 530 -12.23 9.61 10.95
N ALA A 531 -12.09 9.16 9.71
CA ALA A 531 -12.76 7.97 9.19
C ALA A 531 -12.27 6.74 9.97
N LYS A 532 -13.19 5.88 10.36
CA LYS A 532 -12.97 4.56 10.96
C LYS A 532 -14.05 3.60 10.43
N MET A 533 -14.05 2.37 10.90
CA MET A 533 -15.06 1.38 10.53
C MET A 533 -15.37 0.45 11.70
N TYR A 534 -16.42 -0.35 11.54
CA TYR A 534 -16.77 -1.47 12.39
C TYR A 534 -17.25 -2.64 11.52
N TYR A 535 -17.03 -3.87 11.98
CA TYR A 535 -17.36 -5.08 11.23
C TYR A 535 -17.74 -6.22 12.17
N SER A 536 -18.37 -7.29 11.65
CA SER A 536 -18.45 -8.54 12.43
C SER A 536 -17.11 -9.25 12.36
N ALA A 537 -16.66 -9.73 13.52
CA ALA A 537 -15.34 -10.34 13.67
C ALA A 537 -15.41 -11.69 14.39
N VAL A 538 -16.53 -12.41 14.21
CA VAL A 538 -16.60 -13.83 14.57
C VAL A 538 -15.69 -14.61 13.62
N ASP A 539 -15.83 -14.32 12.33
CA ASP A 539 -14.92 -14.77 11.28
C ASP A 539 -14.74 -13.63 10.27
N PRO A 540 -13.83 -12.65 10.51
CA PRO A 540 -13.68 -11.49 9.64
C PRO A 540 -13.33 -11.83 8.19
N THR A 541 -12.73 -13.00 7.91
CA THR A 541 -12.43 -13.44 6.53
C THR A 541 -13.68 -13.81 5.74
N LYS A 542 -14.84 -13.94 6.41
CA LYS A 542 -16.14 -14.25 5.78
C LYS A 542 -17.19 -13.20 6.06
N ASP A 543 -17.27 -12.74 7.30
CA ASP A 543 -18.28 -11.81 7.80
C ASP A 543 -18.30 -10.49 7.01
N ILE A 544 -17.11 -9.94 6.71
CA ILE A 544 -16.96 -8.70 5.94
C ILE A 544 -17.50 -8.88 4.52
N PHE A 545 -17.02 -9.91 3.81
CA PHE A 545 -17.47 -10.22 2.45
C PHE A 545 -18.95 -10.61 2.38
N THR A 546 -19.51 -11.20 3.44
CA THR A 546 -20.95 -11.46 3.55
C THR A 546 -21.77 -10.16 3.60
N GLY A 547 -21.18 -9.03 4.01
CA GLY A 547 -21.77 -7.69 3.98
C GLY A 547 -21.77 -6.94 5.33
N LEU A 548 -21.16 -7.50 6.39
CA LEU A 548 -21.22 -6.95 7.75
C LEU A 548 -20.10 -5.95 8.01
N ILE A 549 -20.18 -4.80 7.36
CA ILE A 549 -19.24 -3.69 7.44
C ILE A 549 -20.00 -2.37 7.57
N GLY A 550 -19.49 -1.43 8.36
CA GLY A 550 -20.08 -0.10 8.48
C GLY A 550 -19.09 1.00 8.83
N PRO A 551 -19.39 2.26 8.45
CA PRO A 551 -18.54 3.40 8.71
C PRO A 551 -18.66 3.87 10.16
N MET A 552 -17.53 4.29 10.72
CA MET A 552 -17.47 5.01 11.99
C MET A 552 -16.70 6.32 11.82
N LYS A 553 -17.01 7.33 12.63
CA LYS A 553 -16.33 8.62 12.60
C LYS A 553 -16.07 9.15 14.01
N ILE A 554 -14.80 9.46 14.29
CA ILE A 554 -14.37 9.99 15.59
C ILE A 554 -13.87 11.42 15.43
N CYS A 555 -14.48 12.36 16.13
CA CYS A 555 -14.27 13.79 15.97
C CYS A 555 -13.69 14.45 17.22
N ARG A 556 -13.12 15.64 17.05
CA ARG A 556 -12.76 16.52 18.17
C ARG A 556 -14.00 16.91 18.99
N ASN A 557 -13.79 17.22 20.27
CA ASN A 557 -14.88 17.64 21.16
C ASN A 557 -15.53 18.94 20.67
N GLY A 558 -16.87 18.97 20.63
CA GLY A 558 -17.68 20.14 20.31
C GLY A 558 -17.80 20.46 18.81
N THR A 559 -17.42 19.56 17.91
CA THR A 559 -17.42 19.80 16.45
C THR A 559 -18.61 19.17 15.72
N LEU A 560 -19.34 18.25 16.35
CA LEU A 560 -20.55 17.64 15.81
C LEU A 560 -21.81 18.42 16.19
N LEU A 561 -22.77 18.44 15.28
CA LEU A 561 -24.15 18.82 15.51
C LEU A 561 -24.89 17.70 16.27
N ALA A 562 -26.08 18.00 16.79
CA ALA A 562 -26.88 17.03 17.55
C ALA A 562 -27.27 15.78 16.73
N ASN A 563 -27.36 15.91 15.40
CA ASN A 563 -27.63 14.83 14.46
C ASN A 563 -26.37 14.05 14.02
N GLY A 564 -25.19 14.34 14.57
CA GLY A 564 -23.93 13.64 14.25
C GLY A 564 -23.18 14.17 13.03
N ARG A 565 -23.70 15.20 12.34
CA ARG A 565 -23.01 15.87 11.24
C ARG A 565 -21.90 16.80 11.73
N LEU A 566 -20.85 16.95 10.95
CA LEU A 566 -19.78 17.90 11.22
C LEU A 566 -20.27 19.35 11.03
N LYS A 567 -19.89 20.26 11.94
CA LYS A 567 -20.10 21.71 11.79
C LYS A 567 -19.28 22.24 10.61
N ASP A 568 -19.79 23.27 9.93
CA ASP A 568 -19.12 23.96 8.82
C ASP A 568 -18.81 23.06 7.60
N VAL A 569 -19.56 21.96 7.47
CA VAL A 569 -19.51 21.01 6.33
C VAL A 569 -20.93 20.81 5.79
N ASP A 570 -21.08 21.05 4.49
CA ASP A 570 -22.36 21.01 3.80
C ASP A 570 -22.77 19.56 3.48
N LYS A 571 -21.79 18.71 3.11
CA LYS A 571 -22.00 17.29 2.78
C LYS A 571 -20.91 16.38 3.33
N GLU A 572 -21.32 15.19 3.75
CA GLU A 572 -20.43 14.13 4.20
C GLU A 572 -20.75 12.85 3.42
N PHE A 573 -19.74 12.26 2.79
CA PHE A 573 -19.86 11.01 2.03
C PHE A 573 -18.95 9.93 2.61
N TYR A 574 -19.40 8.69 2.55
CA TYR A 574 -18.65 7.52 2.96
C TYR A 574 -18.49 6.57 1.77
N LEU A 575 -17.27 6.16 1.46
CA LEU A 575 -16.97 5.25 0.37
C LEU A 575 -16.14 4.07 0.88
N PHE A 576 -16.58 2.88 0.50
CA PHE A 576 -15.98 1.59 0.79
C PHE A 576 -15.73 0.84 -0.52
N PRO A 577 -14.62 1.12 -1.21
CA PRO A 577 -14.13 0.28 -2.28
C PRO A 577 -13.58 -1.04 -1.72
N THR A 578 -14.06 -2.15 -2.28
CA THR A 578 -13.53 -3.50 -2.02
C THR A 578 -13.93 -4.41 -3.17
N VAL A 579 -13.14 -5.44 -3.42
CA VAL A 579 -13.58 -6.61 -4.19
C VAL A 579 -14.41 -7.48 -3.26
N PHE A 580 -15.75 -7.39 -3.37
CA PHE A 580 -16.63 -8.25 -2.56
C PHE A 580 -16.50 -9.69 -3.08
N ASP A 581 -15.70 -10.49 -2.39
CA ASP A 581 -15.51 -11.89 -2.70
C ASP A 581 -16.69 -12.73 -2.16
N GLU A 582 -17.68 -12.98 -3.00
CA GLU A 582 -18.84 -13.79 -2.61
C GLU A 582 -18.50 -15.27 -2.44
N ASN A 583 -17.31 -15.73 -2.86
CA ASN A 583 -16.84 -17.09 -2.60
C ASN A 583 -16.60 -17.32 -1.10
N GLU A 584 -16.18 -16.28 -0.38
CA GLU A 584 -15.93 -16.30 1.06
C GLU A 584 -17.19 -15.95 1.88
N SER A 585 -18.31 -15.67 1.22
CA SER A 585 -19.58 -15.37 1.90
C SER A 585 -20.09 -16.56 2.70
N LEU A 586 -20.56 -16.31 3.93
CA LEU A 586 -21.26 -17.31 4.75
C LEU A 586 -22.50 -17.88 4.04
N LEU A 587 -23.02 -17.15 3.05
CA LEU A 587 -24.23 -17.47 2.30
C LEU A 587 -23.95 -17.99 0.88
N LEU A 588 -22.71 -18.34 0.52
CA LEU A 588 -22.39 -18.87 -0.81
C LEU A 588 -23.29 -20.06 -1.19
N ASP A 589 -23.47 -21.02 -0.28
CA ASP A 589 -24.32 -22.20 -0.55
C ASP A 589 -25.80 -21.84 -0.74
N ASP A 590 -26.31 -20.87 0.02
CA ASP A 590 -27.66 -20.34 -0.14
C ASP A 590 -27.79 -19.66 -1.51
N ASN A 591 -26.78 -18.90 -1.92
CA ASN A 591 -26.74 -18.19 -3.19
C ASN A 591 -26.69 -19.15 -4.39
N ILE A 592 -25.84 -20.18 -4.33
CA ILE A 592 -25.79 -21.23 -5.36
C ILE A 592 -27.17 -21.85 -5.54
N LYS A 593 -27.81 -22.30 -4.45
CA LYS A 593 -29.14 -22.92 -4.50
C LYS A 593 -30.24 -21.97 -4.96
N MET A 594 -30.12 -20.69 -4.62
CA MET A 594 -31.17 -19.69 -4.90
C MET A 594 -31.11 -19.16 -6.32
N PHE A 595 -29.92 -18.99 -6.90
CA PHE A 595 -29.74 -18.22 -8.13
C PHE A 595 -29.23 -19.04 -9.33
N THR A 596 -28.60 -20.19 -9.12
CA THR A 596 -28.17 -21.08 -10.21
C THR A 596 -29.27 -22.05 -10.61
N THR A 597 -29.26 -22.51 -11.88
CA THR A 597 -30.25 -23.49 -12.35
C THR A 597 -29.78 -24.95 -12.26
N ALA A 598 -28.49 -25.19 -12.05
CA ALA A 598 -27.88 -26.51 -11.85
C ALA A 598 -26.89 -26.50 -10.66
N PRO A 599 -27.36 -26.29 -9.41
CA PRO A 599 -26.50 -26.12 -8.24
C PRO A 599 -25.57 -27.31 -7.98
N ASP A 600 -26.00 -28.53 -8.32
CA ASP A 600 -25.20 -29.76 -8.14
C ASP A 600 -24.02 -29.86 -9.13
N GLN A 601 -23.95 -28.99 -10.15
CA GLN A 601 -22.86 -28.92 -11.13
C GLN A 601 -21.86 -27.79 -10.83
N VAL A 602 -22.10 -27.00 -9.78
CA VAL A 602 -21.19 -25.92 -9.39
C VAL A 602 -19.95 -26.52 -8.75
N ASP A 603 -18.81 -26.27 -9.37
CA ASP A 603 -17.50 -26.51 -8.79
C ASP A 603 -16.98 -25.19 -8.18
N LYS A 604 -16.74 -25.19 -6.87
CA LYS A 604 -16.27 -24.00 -6.14
C LYS A 604 -14.79 -23.73 -6.36
N GLU A 605 -14.03 -24.74 -6.78
CA GLU A 605 -12.60 -24.63 -7.08
C GLU A 605 -12.35 -24.20 -8.53
N ASN A 606 -13.40 -24.07 -9.35
CA ASN A 606 -13.27 -23.57 -10.72
C ASN A 606 -13.00 -22.07 -10.71
N GLU A 607 -11.87 -21.66 -11.29
CA GLU A 607 -11.41 -20.26 -11.33
C GLU A 607 -12.44 -19.32 -11.97
N ASP A 608 -13.06 -19.69 -13.10
CA ASP A 608 -14.07 -18.85 -13.73
C ASP A 608 -15.33 -18.67 -12.85
N PHE A 609 -15.67 -19.67 -12.03
CA PHE A 609 -16.75 -19.55 -11.04
C PHE A 609 -16.34 -18.58 -9.93
N GLN A 610 -15.13 -18.73 -9.41
CA GLN A 610 -14.61 -17.83 -8.38
C GLN A 610 -14.57 -16.38 -8.89
N GLU A 611 -14.08 -16.16 -10.11
CA GLU A 611 -14.01 -14.85 -10.73
C GLU A 611 -15.40 -14.23 -10.93
N SER A 612 -16.40 -15.04 -11.33
CA SER A 612 -17.78 -14.56 -11.48
C SER A 612 -18.42 -14.03 -10.19
N ASN A 613 -17.83 -14.37 -9.04
CA ASN A 613 -18.29 -14.00 -7.71
C ASN A 613 -17.43 -12.88 -7.06
N LYS A 614 -16.42 -12.35 -7.76
CA LYS A 614 -15.60 -11.21 -7.29
C LYS A 614 -16.20 -9.88 -7.72
N MET A 615 -16.97 -9.26 -6.82
CA MET A 615 -17.75 -8.06 -7.14
C MET A 615 -16.98 -6.77 -6.81
N HIS A 616 -16.22 -6.27 -7.78
CA HIS A 616 -15.41 -5.04 -7.73
C HIS A 616 -16.28 -3.77 -7.55
N SER A 617 -16.52 -3.35 -6.31
CA SER A 617 -17.60 -2.40 -6.02
C SER A 617 -17.18 -1.25 -5.09
N MET A 618 -17.99 -0.17 -5.11
CA MET A 618 -17.97 0.87 -4.09
C MET A 618 -19.31 0.88 -3.37
N ASN A 619 -19.31 0.72 -2.05
CA ASN A 619 -20.52 0.60 -1.22
C ASN A 619 -21.50 -0.50 -1.70
N GLY A 620 -20.98 -1.53 -2.38
CA GLY A 620 -21.78 -2.61 -2.96
C GLY A 620 -22.38 -2.29 -4.33
N PHE A 621 -22.04 -1.18 -4.97
CA PHE A 621 -22.48 -0.87 -6.33
C PHE A 621 -21.35 -0.95 -7.35
N MET A 622 -21.69 -1.35 -8.58
CA MET A 622 -20.78 -1.51 -9.71
C MET A 622 -21.26 -0.75 -10.95
N TYR A 623 -20.37 -0.50 -11.90
CA TYR A 623 -20.66 0.03 -13.24
C TYR A 623 -21.57 1.28 -13.25
N GLY A 624 -21.33 2.22 -12.32
CA GLY A 624 -22.04 3.50 -12.26
C GLY A 624 -23.43 3.47 -11.63
N ASN A 625 -23.77 2.42 -10.89
CA ASN A 625 -25.08 2.24 -10.26
C ASN A 625 -25.22 2.88 -8.86
N GLN A 626 -24.16 3.48 -8.31
CA GLN A 626 -24.16 4.13 -7.00
C GLN A 626 -25.07 5.37 -6.95
N PRO A 627 -26.11 5.39 -6.10
CA PRO A 627 -26.96 6.57 -5.90
C PRO A 627 -26.39 7.53 -4.84
N GLY A 628 -27.02 8.70 -4.70
CA GLY A 628 -26.82 9.59 -3.54
C GLY A 628 -25.55 10.47 -3.53
N LEU A 629 -24.66 10.37 -4.52
CA LEU A 629 -23.45 11.21 -4.60
C LEU A 629 -23.71 12.56 -5.27
N SER A 630 -24.50 13.41 -4.64
CA SER A 630 -24.89 14.73 -5.16
C SER A 630 -24.55 15.87 -4.19
N MET A 631 -23.93 16.92 -4.71
CA MET A 631 -23.52 18.11 -3.97
C MET A 631 -23.69 19.38 -4.81
N CYS A 632 -23.54 20.55 -4.19
CA CYS A 632 -23.59 21.83 -4.87
C CYS A 632 -22.17 22.37 -5.14
N GLN A 633 -22.01 23.11 -6.24
CA GLN A 633 -20.77 23.79 -6.55
C GLN A 633 -20.40 24.76 -5.41
N GLY A 634 -19.17 24.64 -4.89
CA GLY A 634 -18.66 25.45 -3.79
C GLY A 634 -18.97 24.92 -2.39
N ASP A 635 -19.69 23.81 -2.25
CA ASP A 635 -19.93 23.16 -0.96
C ASP A 635 -18.61 22.79 -0.25
N SER A 636 -18.63 22.86 1.06
CA SER A 636 -17.64 22.23 1.93
C SER A 636 -17.97 20.74 2.06
N VAL A 637 -17.17 19.86 1.45
CA VAL A 637 -17.45 18.43 1.36
C VAL A 637 -16.37 17.61 2.04
N MET A 638 -16.79 16.72 2.94
CA MET A 638 -15.92 15.71 3.56
C MET A 638 -16.20 14.34 2.96
N TRP A 639 -15.16 13.68 2.47
CA TRP A 639 -15.20 12.28 2.05
C TRP A 639 -14.45 11.42 3.06
N TYR A 640 -15.11 10.39 3.57
CA TYR A 640 -14.55 9.38 4.46
C TYR A 640 -14.41 8.08 3.66
N LEU A 641 -13.19 7.74 3.29
CA LEU A 641 -12.87 6.55 2.51
C LEU A 641 -12.30 5.49 3.44
N PHE A 642 -12.64 4.23 3.22
CA PHE A 642 -12.03 3.10 3.92
C PHE A 642 -12.13 1.83 3.08
N SER A 643 -11.28 0.84 3.31
CA SER A 643 -11.31 -0.44 2.57
C SER A 643 -11.02 -1.62 3.52
N ALA A 644 -11.29 -2.84 3.06
CA ALA A 644 -11.04 -4.11 3.73
C ALA A 644 -10.94 -5.20 2.65
N GLY A 645 -10.30 -6.32 2.97
CA GLY A 645 -10.13 -7.44 2.03
C GLY A 645 -8.72 -8.01 2.07
N ASN A 646 -8.15 -8.33 0.93
CA ASN A 646 -6.86 -9.02 0.83
C ASN A 646 -5.86 -8.26 -0.07
N GLU A 647 -4.84 -8.93 -0.59
CA GLU A 647 -3.76 -8.34 -1.39
C GLU A 647 -4.24 -7.74 -2.72
N VAL A 648 -5.38 -8.19 -3.25
CA VAL A 648 -5.99 -7.59 -4.44
C VAL A 648 -6.59 -6.22 -4.15
N ASP A 649 -6.91 -5.90 -2.89
CA ASP A 649 -7.53 -4.64 -2.48
C ASP A 649 -6.54 -3.46 -2.40
N ILE A 650 -5.75 -3.24 -3.46
CA ILE A 650 -4.94 -2.05 -3.69
C ILE A 650 -5.74 -1.09 -4.57
N HIS A 651 -6.31 -0.05 -3.96
CA HIS A 651 -7.24 0.85 -4.63
C HIS A 651 -6.64 2.24 -4.84
N GLY A 652 -6.70 2.77 -6.06
CA GLY A 652 -6.44 4.18 -6.35
C GLY A 652 -7.73 4.94 -6.66
N ILE A 653 -8.44 5.46 -5.64
CA ILE A 653 -9.75 6.11 -5.84
C ILE A 653 -9.58 7.54 -6.35
N TYR A 654 -9.77 7.70 -7.66
CA TYR A 654 -9.64 8.95 -8.40
C TYR A 654 -10.97 9.69 -8.54
N PHE A 655 -10.96 11.00 -8.27
CA PHE A 655 -12.08 11.91 -8.49
C PHE A 655 -11.83 12.78 -9.71
N SER A 656 -12.46 12.48 -10.84
CA SER A 656 -12.21 13.25 -12.06
C SER A 656 -12.69 14.70 -11.94
N GLY A 657 -11.91 15.63 -12.47
CA GLY A 657 -12.25 17.06 -12.55
C GLY A 657 -12.10 17.88 -11.26
N ASN A 658 -12.00 17.28 -10.08
CA ASN A 658 -11.83 17.97 -8.79
C ASN A 658 -10.67 17.38 -7.98
N THR A 659 -10.06 18.19 -7.12
CA THR A 659 -9.00 17.74 -6.21
C THR A 659 -9.46 17.84 -4.76
N PHE A 660 -8.79 17.14 -3.87
CA PHE A 660 -9.01 17.22 -2.43
C PHE A 660 -7.72 17.56 -1.68
N LEU A 661 -7.87 17.93 -0.42
CA LEU A 661 -6.79 18.04 0.54
C LEU A 661 -6.90 16.90 1.56
N SER A 662 -5.79 16.18 1.76
CA SER A 662 -5.63 15.21 2.84
C SER A 662 -4.31 15.52 3.55
N ARG A 663 -4.35 15.71 4.87
CA ARG A 663 -3.16 16.06 5.67
C ARG A 663 -2.34 17.26 5.12
N GLY A 664 -2.98 18.16 4.37
CA GLY A 664 -2.35 19.35 3.80
C GLY A 664 -1.76 19.19 2.39
N GLU A 665 -1.71 17.97 1.90
CA GLU A 665 -1.28 17.62 0.54
C GLU A 665 -2.45 17.67 -0.42
N ARG A 666 -2.16 18.04 -1.66
CA ARG A 666 -3.14 18.07 -2.74
C ARG A 666 -3.00 16.85 -3.64
N ARG A 667 -4.07 16.07 -3.72
CA ARG A 667 -4.22 14.93 -4.63
C ARG A 667 -5.64 14.93 -5.20
N ASP A 668 -5.89 14.11 -6.20
CA ASP A 668 -7.22 13.73 -6.67
C ASP A 668 -7.45 12.21 -6.64
N THR A 669 -6.42 11.45 -6.28
CA THR A 669 -6.44 10.00 -6.15
C THR A 669 -6.06 9.60 -4.73
N ALA A 670 -6.91 8.80 -4.08
CA ALA A 670 -6.73 8.33 -2.71
C ALA A 670 -6.40 6.83 -2.69
N ASN A 671 -5.21 6.49 -2.20
CA ASN A 671 -4.77 5.09 -2.11
C ASN A 671 -5.37 4.43 -0.86
N LEU A 672 -6.00 3.26 -1.02
CA LEU A 672 -6.56 2.46 0.06
C LEU A 672 -6.07 1.01 -0.05
N PHE A 673 -5.94 0.38 1.11
CA PHE A 673 -5.52 -1.00 1.31
C PHE A 673 -6.42 -1.63 2.38
N PRO A 674 -6.35 -2.94 2.65
CA PRO A 674 -7.13 -3.56 3.72
C PRO A 674 -7.03 -2.78 5.04
N GLN A 675 -8.19 -2.47 5.60
CA GLN A 675 -8.38 -1.73 6.86
C GLN A 675 -7.83 -0.29 6.87
N THR A 676 -7.44 0.27 5.73
CA THR A 676 -7.05 1.68 5.60
C THR A 676 -8.27 2.59 5.70
N SER A 677 -8.12 3.77 6.29
CA SER A 677 -9.16 4.80 6.33
C SER A 677 -8.60 6.21 6.16
N LEU A 678 -9.25 7.04 5.34
CA LEU A 678 -8.83 8.39 4.99
C LEU A 678 -9.98 9.39 5.13
N SER A 679 -9.65 10.65 5.44
CA SER A 679 -10.59 11.76 5.50
C SER A 679 -10.12 12.88 4.58
N LEU A 680 -10.89 13.13 3.54
CA LEU A 680 -10.55 14.03 2.45
C LEU A 680 -11.45 15.26 2.49
N PHE A 681 -10.86 16.44 2.35
CA PHE A 681 -11.60 17.69 2.24
C PHE A 681 -11.64 18.15 0.78
N MET A 682 -12.83 18.31 0.22
CA MET A 682 -13.04 18.76 -1.16
C MET A 682 -13.94 20.00 -1.18
N LYS A 683 -13.64 20.92 -2.09
CA LYS A 683 -14.52 22.04 -2.44
C LYS A 683 -14.73 22.04 -3.96
N PRO A 684 -15.81 21.43 -4.47
CA PRO A 684 -15.98 21.23 -5.90
C PRO A 684 -16.19 22.57 -6.61
N ASP A 685 -15.42 22.82 -7.67
CA ASP A 685 -15.34 24.15 -8.31
C ASP A 685 -15.94 24.22 -9.72
N THR A 686 -16.39 23.09 -10.24
CA THR A 686 -16.95 22.94 -11.59
C THR A 686 -18.25 22.14 -11.51
N ALA A 687 -19.32 22.67 -12.11
CA ALA A 687 -20.58 21.95 -12.21
C ALA A 687 -20.51 20.86 -13.30
N GLY A 688 -21.16 19.74 -13.07
CA GLY A 688 -21.16 18.60 -13.99
C GLY A 688 -21.35 17.26 -13.28
N THR A 689 -21.41 16.19 -14.08
CA THR A 689 -21.33 14.82 -13.58
C THR A 689 -19.95 14.29 -13.89
N PHE A 690 -19.25 13.90 -12.84
CA PHE A 690 -17.87 13.43 -12.85
C PHE A 690 -17.81 11.98 -12.39
N ASP A 691 -16.64 11.39 -12.53
CA ASP A 691 -16.40 9.99 -12.20
C ASP A 691 -15.62 9.92 -10.87
N VAL A 692 -16.01 8.98 -10.02
CA VAL A 692 -15.19 8.48 -8.91
C VAL A 692 -14.91 7.01 -9.20
N GLU A 693 -13.65 6.64 -9.36
CA GLU A 693 -13.27 5.34 -9.95
C GLU A 693 -11.94 4.86 -9.40
N CYS A 694 -11.75 3.54 -9.39
CA CYS A 694 -10.44 2.97 -9.11
C CYS A 694 -9.55 3.06 -10.35
N LEU A 695 -8.30 3.48 -10.20
CA LEU A 695 -7.30 3.49 -11.28
C LEU A 695 -6.61 2.14 -11.49
N THR A 696 -6.68 1.24 -10.51
CA THR A 696 -6.25 -0.15 -10.64
C THR A 696 -7.05 -0.79 -11.78
N THR A 697 -6.36 -1.28 -12.81
CA THR A 697 -6.99 -1.58 -14.10
C THR A 697 -8.04 -2.68 -14.02
N ASP A 698 -7.79 -3.75 -13.27
CA ASP A 698 -8.74 -4.84 -13.13
C ASP A 698 -9.98 -4.39 -12.36
N HIS A 699 -9.81 -3.60 -11.32
CA HIS A 699 -10.93 -3.01 -10.58
C HIS A 699 -11.80 -2.12 -11.49
N TYR A 700 -11.19 -1.27 -12.33
CA TYR A 700 -11.92 -0.42 -13.26
C TYR A 700 -12.73 -1.24 -14.28
N THR A 701 -12.09 -2.24 -14.89
CA THR A 701 -12.69 -3.15 -15.87
C THR A 701 -13.80 -3.99 -15.24
N GLY A 702 -13.58 -4.49 -14.03
CA GLY A 702 -14.51 -5.23 -13.19
C GLY A 702 -15.67 -4.40 -12.64
N GLY A 703 -15.66 -3.07 -12.82
CA GLY A 703 -16.82 -2.21 -12.56
C GLY A 703 -16.73 -1.31 -11.35
N MET A 704 -15.55 -1.14 -10.74
CA MET A 704 -15.31 -0.22 -9.62
C MET A 704 -15.21 1.25 -10.09
N LYS A 705 -16.32 1.74 -10.65
CA LYS A 705 -16.46 3.09 -11.22
C LYS A 705 -17.87 3.61 -10.96
N GLN A 706 -17.97 4.82 -10.43
CA GLN A 706 -19.21 5.48 -10.03
C GLN A 706 -19.25 6.93 -10.49
N LYS A 707 -20.41 7.57 -10.37
CA LYS A 707 -20.60 8.97 -10.75
C LYS A 707 -20.93 9.83 -9.53
N TYR A 708 -20.34 11.02 -9.47
CA TYR A 708 -20.77 12.07 -8.53
C TYR A 708 -21.18 13.33 -9.28
N THR A 709 -22.18 14.04 -8.76
CA THR A 709 -22.79 15.19 -9.44
C THR A 709 -22.61 16.46 -8.63
N VAL A 710 -22.07 17.48 -9.28
CA VAL A 710 -21.93 18.84 -8.76
C VAL A 710 -22.96 19.73 -9.46
N SER A 711 -24.00 20.12 -8.74
CA SER A 711 -25.10 20.95 -9.25
C SER A 711 -24.90 22.43 -8.95
N GLN A 712 -25.52 23.28 -9.76
CA GLN A 712 -25.52 24.73 -9.52
C GLN A 712 -26.75 25.12 -8.67
N CYS A 713 -26.57 25.23 -7.34
CA CYS A 713 -27.68 25.39 -6.39
C CYS A 713 -28.00 26.84 -6.00
N SER A 714 -27.06 27.78 -6.17
CA SER A 714 -27.23 29.21 -5.87
C SER A 714 -26.84 30.09 -7.06
N GLN A 715 -27.34 31.34 -7.12
CA GLN A 715 -27.01 32.28 -8.19
C GLN A 715 -25.52 32.66 -8.18
N ARG A 716 -24.92 32.70 -9.39
CA ARG A 716 -23.51 32.99 -9.75
C ARG A 716 -22.65 33.63 -8.65
N SER A 717 -21.62 32.91 -8.23
CA SER A 717 -20.28 33.50 -8.21
C SER A 717 -19.74 33.34 -9.63
N GLU A 718 -19.52 34.43 -10.37
CA GLU A 718 -18.69 34.35 -11.58
C GLU A 718 -17.32 33.76 -11.20
N ASP A 719 -16.69 33.03 -12.13
CA ASP A 719 -15.35 32.47 -11.94
C ASP A 719 -14.38 33.66 -11.81
N LEU A 720 -14.18 34.15 -10.58
CA LEU A 720 -13.36 35.33 -10.26
C LEU A 720 -11.85 35.10 -10.49
N TYR A 721 -11.47 33.92 -11.01
CA TYR A 721 -10.09 33.58 -11.31
C TYR A 721 -9.64 34.22 -12.63
N LEU A 722 -8.82 35.26 -12.50
CA LEU A 722 -8.05 35.83 -13.60
C LEU A 722 -6.88 34.90 -13.94
N TYR A 723 -7.00 34.16 -15.06
CA TYR A 723 -5.90 33.38 -15.63
C TYR A 723 -4.99 34.35 -16.40
N LEU A 724 -3.82 34.66 -15.82
CA LEU A 724 -2.92 35.70 -16.32
C LEU A 724 -1.78 35.16 -17.19
N GLY A 725 -1.44 33.87 -17.05
CA GLY A 725 -0.44 33.19 -17.87
C GLY A 725 -1.10 32.29 -18.90
N GLU A 726 -0.58 32.25 -20.12
CA GLU A 726 -1.01 31.29 -21.15
C GLU A 726 0.21 30.54 -21.69
N ARG A 727 0.12 29.22 -21.74
CA ARG A 727 1.16 28.31 -22.25
C ARG A 727 0.55 27.43 -23.32
N THR A 728 1.28 27.22 -24.42
CA THR A 728 0.82 26.36 -25.51
C THR A 728 1.85 25.28 -25.77
N TYR A 729 1.40 24.03 -25.84
CA TYR A 729 2.23 22.87 -26.19
C TYR A 729 1.64 22.18 -27.42
N TYR A 730 2.49 21.81 -28.37
CA TYR A 730 2.12 21.02 -29.54
C TYR A 730 2.51 19.57 -29.30
N ILE A 731 1.55 18.69 -29.11
CA ILE A 731 1.76 17.29 -28.74
C ILE A 731 1.07 16.39 -29.75
N ALA A 732 1.67 15.27 -30.13
CA ALA A 732 1.01 14.27 -30.93
C ALA A 732 1.11 12.88 -30.30
N ALA A 733 0.08 12.06 -30.52
CA ALA A 733 0.17 10.61 -30.33
C ALA A 733 0.76 9.99 -31.59
N VAL A 734 1.90 9.31 -31.47
CA VAL A 734 2.65 8.72 -32.58
C VAL A 734 2.88 7.23 -32.34
N GLU A 735 2.66 6.42 -33.37
CA GLU A 735 2.97 4.99 -33.33
C GLU A 735 4.46 4.76 -33.58
N VAL A 736 5.11 3.94 -32.76
CA VAL A 736 6.55 3.67 -32.79
C VAL A 736 6.84 2.19 -32.50
N GLU A 737 7.97 1.67 -32.98
CA GLU A 737 8.57 0.46 -32.41
C GLU A 737 9.28 0.85 -31.10
N TRP A 738 8.91 0.19 -30.01
CA TRP A 738 9.49 0.37 -28.69
C TRP A 738 10.18 -0.92 -28.26
N ASP A 739 11.45 -0.81 -27.89
CA ASP A 739 12.24 -1.94 -27.41
C ASP A 739 12.53 -1.78 -25.91
N TYR A 740 11.90 -2.57 -25.04
CA TYR A 740 12.06 -2.46 -23.58
C TYR A 740 13.51 -2.71 -23.11
N SER A 741 14.29 -3.48 -23.87
CA SER A 741 15.67 -3.83 -23.54
C SER A 741 16.56 -3.86 -24.80
N PRO A 742 16.92 -2.70 -25.37
CA PRO A 742 17.75 -2.62 -26.58
C PRO A 742 19.12 -3.29 -26.45
N SER A 743 19.64 -3.40 -25.22
CA SER A 743 20.88 -4.12 -24.89
C SER A 743 20.66 -5.04 -23.69
N ARG A 744 21.06 -6.31 -23.83
CA ARG A 744 21.10 -7.30 -22.73
C ARG A 744 22.47 -7.39 -22.04
N LYS A 745 23.39 -6.45 -22.29
CA LYS A 745 24.74 -6.48 -21.70
C LYS A 745 24.71 -6.34 -20.17
N TRP A 746 23.95 -5.37 -19.67
CA TRP A 746 23.84 -5.09 -18.24
C TRP A 746 23.21 -6.28 -17.49
N GLU A 747 22.11 -6.82 -18.02
CA GLU A 747 21.46 -8.05 -17.50
C GLU A 747 22.42 -9.24 -17.44
N LYS A 748 23.12 -9.53 -18.56
CA LYS A 748 24.07 -10.65 -18.61
C LYS A 748 25.24 -10.46 -17.66
N GLU A 749 25.71 -9.24 -17.50
CA GLU A 749 26.77 -8.91 -16.54
C GLU A 749 26.27 -9.06 -15.10
N LEU A 750 25.05 -8.63 -14.79
CA LEU A 750 24.42 -8.84 -13.49
C LEU A 750 24.35 -10.33 -13.14
N HIS A 751 23.78 -11.16 -14.02
CA HIS A 751 23.68 -12.60 -13.78
C HIS A 751 25.06 -13.29 -13.67
N HIS A 752 26.02 -12.86 -14.50
CA HIS A 752 27.40 -13.35 -14.38
C HIS A 752 28.00 -13.01 -13.01
N LEU A 753 27.84 -11.77 -12.56
CA LEU A 753 28.29 -11.32 -11.24
C LEU A 753 27.59 -12.09 -10.11
N GLN A 754 26.30 -12.41 -10.26
CA GLN A 754 25.52 -13.21 -9.32
C GLN A 754 25.83 -14.72 -9.38
N GLU A 755 26.66 -15.16 -10.33
CA GLU A 755 26.96 -16.58 -10.59
C GLU A 755 25.70 -17.41 -10.93
N GLN A 756 24.76 -16.79 -11.62
CA GLN A 756 23.51 -17.39 -12.07
C GLN A 756 23.47 -17.50 -13.60
N ASN A 757 22.75 -18.51 -14.09
CA ASN A 757 22.43 -18.66 -15.50
C ASN A 757 20.92 -18.86 -15.64
N LEU A 758 20.19 -17.75 -15.74
CA LEU A 758 18.73 -17.72 -15.78
C LEU A 758 18.25 -17.36 -17.19
N SER A 759 17.17 -18.01 -17.63
CA SER A 759 16.36 -17.51 -18.74
C SER A 759 15.55 -16.30 -18.28
N ASN A 760 15.05 -15.53 -19.24
CA ASN A 760 14.23 -14.36 -18.99
C ASN A 760 12.90 -14.49 -19.73
N ALA A 761 11.84 -14.81 -18.97
CA ALA A 761 10.49 -15.02 -19.50
C ALA A 761 9.95 -13.85 -20.34
N PHE A 762 10.43 -12.62 -20.09
CA PHE A 762 9.95 -11.40 -20.76
C PHE A 762 10.74 -11.05 -22.04
N LEU A 763 12.00 -11.48 -22.14
CA LEU A 763 12.93 -11.04 -23.19
C LEU A 763 13.32 -12.16 -24.14
N ASP A 764 13.28 -13.41 -23.70
CA ASP A 764 13.55 -14.57 -24.53
C ASP A 764 12.35 -14.83 -25.44
N LYS A 765 12.58 -14.94 -26.75
CA LYS A 765 11.51 -15.16 -27.74
C LYS A 765 10.94 -16.57 -27.75
N GLU A 766 11.70 -17.52 -27.19
CA GLU A 766 11.42 -18.95 -27.30
C GLU A 766 10.94 -19.37 -28.70
N GLU A 767 9.89 -20.19 -28.82
CA GLU A 767 9.33 -20.59 -30.11
C GLU A 767 8.27 -19.60 -30.64
N PHE A 768 7.45 -19.01 -29.77
CA PHE A 768 6.30 -18.20 -30.17
C PHE A 768 6.09 -16.91 -29.35
N TYR A 769 6.99 -16.55 -28.43
CA TYR A 769 6.90 -15.30 -27.67
C TYR A 769 7.39 -14.10 -28.49
N ILE A 770 7.00 -12.89 -28.07
CA ILE A 770 7.28 -11.64 -28.80
C ILE A 770 8.71 -11.14 -28.51
N GLY A 771 9.18 -11.24 -27.26
CA GLY A 771 10.46 -10.71 -26.80
C GLY A 771 10.38 -9.23 -26.42
N SER A 772 11.44 -8.45 -26.65
CA SER A 772 11.55 -7.09 -26.09
C SER A 772 10.91 -5.96 -26.92
N LYS A 773 10.49 -6.24 -28.16
CA LYS A 773 10.07 -5.21 -29.13
C LYS A 773 8.58 -5.24 -29.40
N TYR A 774 7.94 -4.09 -29.26
CA TYR A 774 6.51 -3.93 -29.43
C TYR A 774 6.21 -2.65 -30.21
N LYS A 775 5.23 -2.71 -31.11
CA LYS A 775 4.56 -1.52 -31.63
C LYS A 775 3.74 -0.90 -30.51
N LYS A 776 3.97 0.39 -30.26
CA LYS A 776 3.34 1.18 -29.20
C LYS A 776 2.86 2.52 -29.74
N VAL A 777 2.07 3.24 -28.95
CA VAL A 777 1.71 4.64 -29.22
C VAL A 777 2.15 5.52 -28.06
N VAL A 778 2.83 6.63 -28.35
CA VAL A 778 3.44 7.49 -27.32
C VAL A 778 3.17 8.96 -27.61
N TYR A 779 3.15 9.79 -26.56
CA TYR A 779 3.10 11.24 -26.73
C TYR A 779 4.48 11.80 -27.09
N ARG A 780 4.55 12.66 -28.11
CA ARG A 780 5.76 13.40 -28.50
C ARG A 780 5.46 14.87 -28.75
N GLN A 781 6.41 15.72 -28.42
CA GLN A 781 6.30 17.17 -28.61
C GLN A 781 6.75 17.57 -30.01
N PHE A 782 6.11 18.59 -30.57
CA PHE A 782 6.43 19.21 -31.85
C PHE A 782 6.67 20.71 -31.66
N THR A 783 7.37 21.32 -32.62
CA THR A 783 7.76 22.74 -32.54
C THR A 783 6.57 23.69 -32.68
N ASP A 784 5.56 23.29 -33.47
CA ASP A 784 4.42 24.13 -33.84
C ASP A 784 3.22 23.31 -34.35
N SER A 785 2.15 23.99 -34.74
CA SER A 785 0.89 23.41 -35.20
C SER A 785 0.96 22.72 -36.57
N THR A 786 2.10 22.76 -37.28
CA THR A 786 2.25 22.02 -38.53
C THR A 786 2.54 20.54 -38.27
N PHE A 787 3.05 20.19 -37.09
CA PHE A 787 3.47 18.85 -36.70
C PHE A 787 4.45 18.19 -37.68
N GLN A 788 5.34 18.98 -38.27
CA GLN A 788 6.37 18.48 -39.20
C GLN A 788 7.69 18.16 -38.51
N VAL A 789 8.07 18.95 -37.49
CA VAL A 789 9.35 18.83 -36.80
C VAL A 789 9.13 18.40 -35.35
N PRO A 790 9.48 17.16 -34.98
CA PRO A 790 9.44 16.74 -33.58
C PRO A 790 10.52 17.49 -32.78
N VAL A 791 10.24 17.79 -31.52
CA VAL A 791 11.23 18.35 -30.60
C VAL A 791 12.21 17.25 -30.23
N GLU A 792 13.49 17.49 -30.50
CA GLU A 792 14.57 16.60 -30.10
C GLU A 792 14.74 16.65 -28.57
N ARG A 793 14.68 15.49 -27.92
CA ARG A 793 14.96 15.37 -26.49
C ARG A 793 16.43 15.63 -26.24
N LYS A 794 16.72 16.54 -25.31
CA LYS A 794 18.10 16.81 -24.87
C LYS A 794 18.55 15.71 -23.90
N GLY A 795 19.86 15.66 -23.62
CA GLY A 795 20.41 14.70 -22.65
C GLY A 795 19.73 14.73 -21.27
N GLU A 796 19.30 15.91 -20.80
CA GLU A 796 18.54 16.05 -19.54
C GLU A 796 17.16 15.34 -19.58
N GLU A 797 16.58 15.11 -20.75
CA GLU A 797 15.26 14.49 -20.97
C GLU A 797 15.35 13.07 -21.54
N GLU A 798 16.56 12.52 -21.71
CA GLU A 798 16.78 11.16 -22.20
C GLU A 798 16.08 10.12 -21.31
N HIS A 799 16.07 10.38 -19.99
CA HIS A 799 15.44 9.54 -18.98
C HIS A 799 13.92 9.38 -19.15
N LEU A 800 13.23 10.26 -19.89
CA LEU A 800 11.78 10.19 -20.01
C LEU A 800 11.31 8.90 -20.71
N GLY A 801 12.15 8.26 -21.52
CA GLY A 801 11.82 6.96 -22.11
C GLY A 801 10.48 6.98 -22.84
N ILE A 802 9.55 6.10 -22.42
CA ILE A 802 8.23 5.99 -23.04
C ILE A 802 7.33 7.20 -22.77
N LEU A 803 7.52 7.88 -21.63
CA LEU A 803 6.72 9.01 -21.19
C LEU A 803 6.61 10.07 -22.28
N GLY A 804 5.50 10.79 -22.29
CA GLY A 804 5.39 12.03 -23.03
C GLY A 804 6.34 13.13 -22.52
N PRO A 805 6.42 14.28 -23.22
CA PRO A 805 7.20 15.42 -22.77
C PRO A 805 6.77 15.89 -21.37
N GLN A 806 7.73 16.32 -20.55
CA GLN A 806 7.41 16.92 -19.25
C GLN A 806 6.80 18.31 -19.47
N LEU A 807 5.53 18.46 -19.09
CA LEU A 807 4.79 19.72 -19.25
C LEU A 807 4.88 20.54 -17.97
N HIS A 808 5.24 21.81 -18.05
CA HIS A 808 5.24 22.71 -16.89
C HIS A 808 4.09 23.71 -16.93
N ALA A 809 3.49 23.94 -15.77
CA ALA A 809 2.53 25.01 -15.56
C ALA A 809 2.69 25.65 -14.19
N ASN A 810 2.31 26.93 -14.07
CA ASN A 810 2.20 27.59 -12.78
C ASN A 810 0.73 27.75 -12.39
N VAL A 811 0.46 27.80 -11.08
CA VAL A 811 -0.83 28.25 -10.57
C VAL A 811 -1.20 29.61 -11.16
N GLY A 812 -2.39 29.69 -11.75
CA GLY A 812 -2.92 30.84 -12.49
C GLY A 812 -2.67 30.81 -14.00
N ASP A 813 -2.02 29.76 -14.52
CA ASP A 813 -1.84 29.57 -15.96
C ASP A 813 -3.09 28.91 -16.60
N LYS A 814 -3.25 29.16 -17.90
CA LYS A 814 -4.07 28.38 -18.83
C LYS A 814 -3.13 27.65 -19.78
N VAL A 815 -3.23 26.34 -19.85
CA VAL A 815 -2.40 25.49 -20.70
C VAL A 815 -3.24 25.01 -21.88
N ASN A 816 -2.88 25.43 -23.09
CA ASN A 816 -3.48 24.98 -24.34
C ASN A 816 -2.64 23.84 -24.91
N ILE A 817 -3.18 22.64 -24.92
CA ILE A 817 -2.56 21.50 -25.60
C ILE A 817 -3.14 21.40 -27.00
N ILE A 818 -2.35 21.75 -28.01
CA ILE A 818 -2.67 21.51 -29.41
C ILE A 818 -2.27 20.06 -29.70
N PHE A 819 -3.24 19.16 -29.65
CA PHE A 819 -3.05 17.73 -29.78
C PHE A 819 -3.38 17.24 -31.19
N LYS A 820 -2.44 16.57 -31.86
CA LYS A 820 -2.70 15.88 -33.12
C LYS A 820 -2.66 14.37 -32.92
N ASN A 821 -3.70 13.68 -33.36
CA ASN A 821 -3.67 12.23 -33.38
C ASN A 821 -3.03 11.75 -34.68
N MET A 822 -1.77 11.31 -34.64
CA MET A 822 -1.07 10.75 -35.80
C MET A 822 -1.13 9.22 -35.83
N ALA A 823 -1.81 8.60 -34.87
CA ALA A 823 -2.00 7.16 -34.78
C ALA A 823 -3.23 6.68 -35.57
N THR A 824 -3.45 5.37 -35.58
CA THR A 824 -4.46 4.72 -36.43
C THR A 824 -5.87 4.65 -35.84
N ARG A 825 -6.05 5.01 -34.56
CA ARG A 825 -7.32 4.95 -33.83
C ARG A 825 -7.56 6.20 -32.98
N PRO A 826 -8.80 6.49 -32.53
CA PRO A 826 -9.09 7.66 -31.71
C PRO A 826 -8.35 7.61 -30.37
N TYR A 827 -7.71 8.72 -30.01
CA TYR A 827 -7.07 8.92 -28.71
C TYR A 827 -7.41 10.31 -28.19
N SER A 828 -7.06 10.57 -26.93
CA SER A 828 -7.26 11.88 -26.29
C SER A 828 -6.05 12.26 -25.43
N ILE A 829 -6.14 13.38 -24.74
CA ILE A 829 -5.16 13.77 -23.72
C ILE A 829 -5.87 14.54 -22.61
N HIS A 830 -5.72 14.07 -21.37
CA HIS A 830 -6.25 14.69 -20.16
C HIS A 830 -5.26 14.51 -19.02
N ALA A 831 -5.28 15.40 -18.03
CA ALA A 831 -4.35 15.36 -16.90
C ALA A 831 -5.10 15.30 -15.58
N HIS A 832 -4.52 14.61 -14.61
CA HIS A 832 -4.90 14.72 -13.21
C HIS A 832 -4.72 16.16 -12.70
N GLY A 833 -5.45 16.52 -11.65
CA GLY A 833 -5.34 17.78 -10.93
C GLY A 833 -5.91 19.01 -11.63
N VAL A 834 -6.01 19.03 -12.96
CA VAL A 834 -6.39 20.22 -13.75
C VAL A 834 -7.89 20.52 -13.71
N LYS A 835 -8.25 21.78 -14.03
CA LYS A 835 -9.64 22.21 -14.21
C LYS A 835 -9.96 22.29 -15.70
N THR A 836 -11.08 21.73 -16.12
CA THR A 836 -11.65 21.86 -17.47
C THR A 836 -13.01 22.55 -17.42
N GLU A 837 -13.56 22.96 -18.56
CA GLU A 837 -14.87 23.64 -18.62
C GLU A 837 -16.06 22.67 -18.52
N SER A 838 -15.82 21.41 -18.85
CA SER A 838 -16.81 20.33 -18.85
C SER A 838 -16.18 19.08 -18.24
N SER A 839 -17.02 18.18 -17.74
CA SER A 839 -16.61 16.85 -17.27
C SER A 839 -16.28 15.88 -18.40
N THR A 840 -16.69 16.17 -19.64
CA THR A 840 -16.42 15.30 -20.79
C THR A 840 -15.14 15.70 -21.53
N VAL A 841 -14.24 14.73 -21.71
CA VAL A 841 -13.06 14.86 -22.58
C VAL A 841 -13.42 14.34 -23.96
N THR A 842 -13.38 15.19 -24.98
CA THR A 842 -13.71 14.75 -26.35
C THR A 842 -12.53 14.00 -26.98
N PRO A 843 -12.76 12.82 -27.59
CA PRO A 843 -11.73 12.12 -28.38
C PRO A 843 -11.27 12.92 -29.59
N THR A 844 -10.04 12.66 -30.05
CA THR A 844 -9.48 13.19 -31.30
C THR A 844 -9.33 12.06 -32.30
N ALA A 845 -10.01 12.16 -33.45
CA ALA A 845 -9.97 11.12 -34.47
C ALA A 845 -8.59 11.06 -35.17
N PRO A 846 -8.21 9.92 -35.79
CA PRO A 846 -6.98 9.81 -36.59
C PRO A 846 -6.84 10.94 -37.62
N GLY A 847 -5.68 11.60 -37.64
CA GLY A 847 -5.37 12.73 -38.51
C GLY A 847 -5.95 14.08 -38.07
N GLU A 848 -6.88 14.12 -37.11
CA GLU A 848 -7.48 15.34 -36.57
C GLU A 848 -6.51 16.05 -35.61
N THR A 849 -6.65 17.38 -35.51
CA THR A 849 -5.99 18.20 -34.49
C THR A 849 -7.05 18.88 -33.63
N ARG A 850 -6.91 18.78 -32.31
CA ARG A 850 -7.83 19.33 -31.32
C ARG A 850 -7.07 20.12 -30.27
N THR A 851 -7.69 21.18 -29.76
CA THR A 851 -7.13 21.94 -28.63
C THR A 851 -7.82 21.54 -27.33
N TYR A 852 -7.03 21.09 -26.35
CA TYR A 852 -7.48 20.86 -24.98
C TYR A 852 -7.05 22.04 -24.11
N ILE A 853 -7.95 22.56 -23.29
CA ILE A 853 -7.70 23.71 -22.43
C ILE A 853 -7.70 23.24 -20.98
N TRP A 854 -6.54 23.31 -20.33
CA TRP A 854 -6.39 23.05 -18.90
C TRP A 854 -6.23 24.37 -18.15
N LYS A 855 -7.15 24.64 -17.24
CA LYS A 855 -7.06 25.77 -16.30
C LYS A 855 -6.32 25.27 -15.06
N ILE A 856 -5.37 26.05 -14.56
CA ILE A 856 -4.53 25.70 -13.41
C ILE A 856 -4.87 26.61 -12.22
N PRO A 857 -6.04 26.44 -11.56
CA PRO A 857 -6.36 27.17 -10.34
C PRO A 857 -5.43 26.81 -9.19
N GLU A 858 -5.58 27.49 -8.04
CA GLU A 858 -4.84 27.15 -6.82
C GLU A 858 -4.99 25.67 -6.45
N ARG A 859 -6.21 25.12 -6.60
CA ARG A 859 -6.51 23.70 -6.35
C ARG A 859 -5.88 22.72 -7.34
N SER A 860 -5.15 23.17 -8.35
CA SER A 860 -4.40 22.27 -9.25
C SER A 860 -2.91 22.24 -8.91
N GLY A 861 -2.43 23.17 -8.09
CA GLY A 861 -1.06 23.17 -7.60
C GLY A 861 -0.94 22.63 -6.18
N ALA A 862 0.29 22.64 -5.68
CA ALA A 862 0.68 22.25 -4.34
C ALA A 862 -0.27 22.79 -3.25
N GLY A 863 -0.76 21.90 -2.38
CA GLY A 863 -1.42 22.23 -1.11
C GLY A 863 -0.49 23.02 -0.19
N ARG A 864 -0.88 23.29 1.06
CA ARG A 864 -0.03 24.10 1.97
C ARG A 864 1.29 23.42 2.30
N ASP A 865 1.26 22.10 2.29
CA ASP A 865 2.27 21.25 2.90
C ASP A 865 3.04 20.39 1.88
N ASP A 866 2.67 20.50 0.60
CA ASP A 866 3.42 19.94 -0.53
C ASP A 866 4.68 20.76 -0.85
N SER A 867 5.62 20.15 -1.57
CA SER A 867 6.69 20.85 -2.28
C SER A 867 6.15 21.91 -3.24
N PRO A 868 6.91 22.96 -3.58
CA PRO A 868 6.42 24.04 -4.45
C PRO A 868 5.94 23.57 -5.83
N CYS A 869 6.50 22.49 -6.35
CA CYS A 869 6.09 21.83 -7.58
C CYS A 869 5.63 20.41 -7.24
N ILE A 870 4.50 20.01 -7.82
CA ILE A 870 3.94 18.66 -7.69
C ILE A 870 3.69 18.05 -9.07
N PRO A 871 3.87 16.73 -9.24
CA PRO A 871 3.55 16.05 -10.49
C PRO A 871 2.09 15.63 -10.54
N TRP A 872 1.56 15.60 -11.76
CA TRP A 872 0.31 14.97 -12.16
C TRP A 872 0.58 14.09 -13.38
N VAL A 873 -0.21 13.05 -13.56
CA VAL A 873 -0.15 12.21 -14.76
C VAL A 873 -1.14 12.71 -15.78
N TYR A 874 -0.71 12.82 -17.05
CA TYR A 874 -1.60 12.96 -18.19
C TYR A 874 -1.59 11.71 -19.07
N TYR A 875 -2.76 11.37 -19.60
CA TYR A 875 -3.05 10.10 -20.28
C TYR A 875 -4.25 10.26 -21.22
N SER A 876 -4.54 9.21 -22.01
CA SER A 876 -5.75 9.17 -22.85
C SER A 876 -6.93 8.61 -22.07
N THR A 877 -8.11 9.19 -22.28
CA THR A 877 -9.38 8.80 -21.64
C THR A 877 -10.36 8.13 -22.59
N VAL A 878 -9.94 7.70 -23.80
CA VAL A 878 -10.83 7.02 -24.75
C VAL A 878 -11.08 5.60 -24.26
N ASP A 879 -10.00 4.85 -24.09
CA ASP A 879 -9.98 3.60 -23.34
C ASP A 879 -8.87 3.71 -22.28
N ARG A 880 -9.26 3.93 -21.03
CA ARG A 880 -8.31 4.26 -19.96
C ARG A 880 -7.27 3.16 -19.72
N VAL A 881 -7.66 1.91 -19.91
CA VAL A 881 -6.80 0.74 -19.67
C VAL A 881 -5.92 0.49 -20.89
N LYS A 882 -6.55 0.28 -22.05
CA LYS A 882 -5.84 -0.12 -23.26
C LYS A 882 -4.94 0.98 -23.79
N ASP A 883 -5.34 2.25 -23.71
CA ASP A 883 -4.52 3.37 -24.17
C ASP A 883 -3.28 3.58 -23.28
N LEU A 884 -3.42 3.37 -21.96
CA LEU A 884 -2.32 3.44 -21.00
C LEU A 884 -1.26 2.38 -21.31
N PHE A 885 -1.67 1.10 -21.37
CA PHE A 885 -0.76 -0.01 -21.66
C PHE A 885 -0.19 0.04 -23.08
N SER A 886 -0.92 0.61 -24.04
CA SER A 886 -0.39 0.91 -25.38
C SER A 886 0.73 1.96 -25.39
N GLY A 887 0.86 2.79 -24.34
CA GLY A 887 2.00 3.69 -24.11
C GLY A 887 1.66 5.18 -23.89
N LEU A 888 0.38 5.57 -23.79
CA LEU A 888 -0.03 6.98 -23.67
C LEU A 888 -0.04 7.48 -22.22
N ILE A 889 1.12 7.93 -21.75
CA ILE A 889 1.29 8.49 -20.41
C ILE A 889 2.38 9.58 -20.39
N GLY A 890 2.26 10.60 -19.55
CA GLY A 890 3.32 11.58 -19.33
C GLY A 890 3.12 12.48 -18.09
N PRO A 891 4.15 13.24 -17.68
CA PRO A 891 4.10 14.08 -16.49
C PRO A 891 3.72 15.54 -16.76
N LEU A 892 2.79 16.07 -15.96
CA LEU A 892 2.47 17.49 -15.83
C LEU A 892 2.96 18.00 -14.47
N ILE A 893 3.92 18.92 -14.47
CA ILE A 893 4.48 19.54 -13.26
C ILE A 893 3.81 20.88 -13.02
N VAL A 894 3.10 21.00 -11.89
CA VAL A 894 2.41 22.24 -11.49
C VAL A 894 3.12 22.89 -10.31
N CYS A 895 3.63 24.09 -10.53
CA CYS A 895 4.36 24.88 -9.53
C CYS A 895 3.52 26.03 -8.96
N ARG A 896 3.75 26.37 -7.67
CA ARG A 896 3.18 27.59 -7.06
C ARG A 896 3.74 28.84 -7.75
N LYS A 897 2.88 29.82 -8.00
CA LYS A 897 3.28 31.11 -8.56
C LYS A 897 4.22 31.86 -7.61
N HIS A 898 5.41 32.21 -8.07
CA HIS A 898 6.38 32.97 -7.28
C HIS A 898 6.02 34.48 -7.30
N TYR A 899 5.88 35.09 -6.12
CA TYR A 899 5.53 36.52 -5.99
C TYR A 899 6.74 37.47 -6.06
N LEU A 900 7.96 36.94 -5.97
CA LEU A 900 9.22 37.71 -6.04
C LEU A 900 10.14 37.13 -7.12
N LYS A 901 10.70 37.99 -7.98
CA LYS A 901 11.79 37.60 -8.88
C LYS A 901 13.04 37.32 -8.06
N VAL A 902 13.48 36.06 -8.01
CA VAL A 902 14.76 35.69 -7.41
C VAL A 902 15.88 36.17 -8.34
N PHE A 903 16.82 36.95 -7.82
CA PHE A 903 17.88 37.59 -8.61
C PHE A 903 19.01 36.65 -9.06
N ASN A 904 18.92 35.34 -8.78
CA ASN A 904 19.75 34.25 -9.32
C ASN A 904 19.06 32.91 -9.00
N PRO A 905 18.22 32.34 -9.89
CA PRO A 905 17.59 31.04 -9.64
C PRO A 905 18.63 29.92 -9.75
N ILE A 906 18.75 29.09 -8.71
CA ILE A 906 19.42 27.79 -8.83
C ILE A 906 18.49 26.90 -9.68
N LYS A 907 18.93 26.50 -10.88
CA LYS A 907 18.19 25.55 -11.71
C LYS A 907 18.27 24.18 -11.03
N LYS A 908 17.15 23.71 -10.47
CA LYS A 908 17.04 22.34 -9.93
C LYS A 908 17.01 21.35 -11.09
N LEU A 909 17.67 20.21 -10.91
CA LEU A 909 17.58 19.10 -11.84
C LEU A 909 16.25 18.38 -11.60
N GLU A 910 15.60 17.90 -12.65
CA GLU A 910 14.28 17.27 -12.57
C GLU A 910 14.29 15.94 -13.30
N PHE A 911 13.85 14.89 -12.63
CA PHE A 911 13.68 13.56 -13.20
C PHE A 911 12.26 13.06 -12.95
N SER A 912 11.60 12.60 -14.00
CA SER A 912 10.29 11.94 -13.90
C SER A 912 10.45 10.43 -14.09
N LEU A 913 10.03 9.65 -13.10
CA LEU A 913 10.08 8.18 -13.14
C LEU A 913 8.66 7.61 -12.97
N LEU A 914 8.24 6.83 -13.94
CA LEU A 914 7.05 6.00 -13.92
C LEU A 914 7.46 4.55 -13.70
N PHE A 915 6.90 3.96 -12.66
CA PHE A 915 6.96 2.53 -12.39
C PHE A 915 5.64 1.92 -12.84
N LEU A 916 5.71 1.02 -13.82
CA LEU A 916 4.54 0.39 -14.43
C LEU A 916 4.97 -0.96 -15.03
N VAL A 917 4.22 -2.01 -14.69
CA VAL A 917 4.23 -3.26 -15.43
C VAL A 917 3.39 -3.04 -16.68
N PHE A 918 4.04 -2.89 -17.83
CA PHE A 918 3.31 -2.69 -19.08
C PHE A 918 2.73 -4.04 -19.53
N ASP A 919 1.44 -4.22 -19.30
CA ASP A 919 0.71 -5.38 -19.79
C ASP A 919 0.41 -5.23 -21.30
N GLU A 920 1.27 -5.81 -22.14
CA GLU A 920 1.09 -5.77 -23.59
C GLU A 920 -0.07 -6.66 -24.06
N ASN A 921 -0.61 -7.53 -23.21
CA ASN A 921 -1.83 -8.30 -23.52
C ASN A 921 -3.04 -7.35 -23.65
N GLU A 922 -3.02 -6.24 -22.90
CA GLU A 922 -4.04 -5.20 -22.97
C GLU A 922 -3.80 -4.13 -24.04
N SER A 923 -2.65 -4.17 -24.70
CA SER A 923 -2.29 -3.25 -25.77
C SER A 923 -3.21 -3.38 -26.98
N TRP A 924 -3.56 -2.25 -27.59
CA TRP A 924 -4.26 -2.23 -28.88
C TRP A 924 -3.46 -2.86 -30.03
N TYR A 925 -2.16 -3.04 -29.84
CA TYR A 925 -1.22 -3.50 -30.84
C TYR A 925 -0.79 -4.96 -30.64
N LEU A 926 -1.37 -5.70 -29.69
CA LEU A 926 -1.03 -7.10 -29.43
C LEU A 926 -1.05 -7.95 -30.70
N ASP A 927 -2.12 -7.87 -31.50
CA ASP A 927 -2.23 -8.64 -32.75
C ASP A 927 -1.17 -8.28 -33.80
N ASP A 928 -0.87 -6.99 -33.94
CA ASP A 928 0.21 -6.51 -34.80
C ASP A 928 1.56 -7.05 -34.32
N ASN A 929 1.78 -7.08 -33.00
CA ASN A 929 3.02 -7.54 -32.37
C ASN A 929 3.22 -9.05 -32.51
N ILE A 930 2.18 -9.85 -32.24
CA ILE A 930 2.19 -11.30 -32.47
C ILE A 930 2.61 -11.60 -33.91
N LYS A 931 1.95 -10.96 -34.88
CA LYS A 931 2.24 -11.19 -36.31
C LYS A 931 3.63 -10.72 -36.73
N THR A 932 4.15 -9.66 -36.11
CA THR A 932 5.41 -9.02 -36.53
C THR A 932 6.63 -9.66 -35.89
N TYR A 933 6.53 -10.06 -34.62
CA TYR A 933 7.69 -10.38 -33.80
C TYR A 933 7.75 -11.84 -33.32
N SER A 934 6.63 -12.58 -33.28
CA SER A 934 6.64 -14.01 -33.01
C SER A 934 7.17 -14.77 -34.23
N ASP A 935 8.04 -15.75 -34.01
CA ASP A 935 8.57 -16.60 -35.10
C ASP A 935 7.50 -17.55 -35.66
N HIS A 936 6.52 -17.93 -34.81
CA HIS A 936 5.38 -18.79 -35.15
C HIS A 936 4.05 -18.21 -34.65
N PRO A 937 3.52 -17.14 -35.28
CA PRO A 937 2.28 -16.48 -34.85
C PRO A 937 1.06 -17.43 -34.81
N GLU A 938 1.06 -18.46 -35.65
CA GLU A 938 0.01 -19.48 -35.72
C GLU A 938 -0.09 -20.38 -34.47
N LYS A 939 0.95 -20.40 -33.63
CA LYS A 939 1.01 -21.18 -32.39
C LYS A 939 0.59 -20.39 -31.15
N VAL A 940 0.44 -19.06 -31.28
CA VAL A 940 0.13 -18.20 -30.15
C VAL A 940 -1.32 -18.41 -29.70
N ASP A 941 -1.47 -18.87 -28.47
CA ASP A 941 -2.72 -18.81 -27.72
C ASP A 941 -2.64 -17.65 -26.73
N LYS A 942 -3.57 -16.70 -26.84
CA LYS A 942 -3.61 -15.52 -25.96
C LYS A 942 -4.07 -15.85 -24.54
N ALA A 943 -4.74 -16.98 -24.35
CA ALA A 943 -5.17 -17.47 -23.04
C ALA A 943 -4.08 -18.29 -22.32
N ASN A 944 -2.96 -18.59 -22.99
CA ASN A 944 -1.86 -19.29 -22.37
C ASN A 944 -1.14 -18.37 -21.36
N GLU A 945 -1.03 -18.82 -20.10
CA GLU A 945 -0.46 -18.04 -19.01
C GLU A 945 1.00 -17.67 -19.21
N GLU A 946 1.84 -18.58 -19.74
CA GLU A 946 3.24 -18.28 -20.01
C GLU A 946 3.39 -17.19 -21.09
N PHE A 947 2.54 -17.22 -22.12
CA PHE A 947 2.48 -16.16 -23.13
C PHE A 947 2.02 -14.84 -22.51
N MET A 948 0.97 -14.85 -21.68
CA MET A 948 0.52 -13.65 -20.97
C MET A 948 1.63 -13.06 -20.10
N GLU A 949 2.33 -13.90 -19.35
CA GLU A 949 3.43 -13.49 -18.48
C GLU A 949 4.62 -12.93 -19.28
N SER A 950 4.94 -13.52 -20.44
CA SER A 950 6.00 -13.01 -21.34
C SER A 950 5.76 -11.57 -21.82
N ASN A 951 4.50 -11.12 -21.77
CA ASN A 951 4.06 -9.80 -22.22
C ASN A 951 3.85 -8.80 -21.08
N LYS A 952 4.08 -9.18 -19.81
CA LYS A 952 4.04 -8.26 -18.66
C LYS A 952 5.41 -7.62 -18.45
N MET A 953 5.62 -6.45 -19.05
CA MET A 953 6.93 -5.82 -19.10
C MET A 953 7.18 -4.92 -17.86
N HIS A 954 7.83 -5.49 -16.85
CA HIS A 954 8.17 -4.82 -15.58
C HIS A 954 9.24 -3.73 -15.78
N ALA A 955 8.83 -2.46 -15.90
CA ALA A 955 9.73 -1.42 -16.41
C ALA A 955 9.68 -0.07 -15.66
N ILE A 956 10.79 0.67 -15.73
CA ILE A 956 10.86 2.08 -15.33
C ILE A 956 10.92 2.92 -16.60
N ASN A 957 9.95 3.81 -16.81
CA ASN A 957 9.79 4.60 -18.04
C ASN A 957 9.82 3.73 -19.32
N GLY A 958 9.33 2.49 -19.24
CA GLY A 958 9.34 1.53 -20.35
C GLY A 958 10.72 0.99 -20.70
N ARG A 959 11.67 0.96 -19.76
CA ARG A 959 13.01 0.36 -19.91
C ARG A 959 13.30 -0.63 -18.78
N MET A 960 13.98 -1.72 -19.11
CA MET A 960 14.36 -2.79 -18.18
C MET A 960 15.89 -2.92 -18.08
N PHE A 961 16.39 -3.54 -16.99
CA PHE A 961 17.78 -3.99 -16.83
C PHE A 961 18.84 -2.94 -17.23
N GLY A 962 18.82 -1.77 -16.60
CA GLY A 962 19.82 -0.72 -16.85
C GLY A 962 19.69 -0.01 -18.20
N ASN A 963 18.68 -0.30 -19.03
CA ASN A 963 18.45 0.40 -20.30
C ASN A 963 17.81 1.79 -20.15
N LEU A 964 17.42 2.18 -18.92
CA LEU A 964 17.03 3.56 -18.62
C LEU A 964 18.29 4.43 -18.49
N GLN A 965 18.48 5.37 -19.40
CA GLN A 965 19.66 6.22 -19.48
C GLN A 965 19.33 7.68 -19.12
N GLY A 966 20.34 8.54 -18.98
CA GLY A 966 20.15 9.97 -18.76
C GLY A 966 19.93 10.41 -17.30
N LEU A 967 20.06 9.50 -16.33
CA LEU A 967 19.98 9.80 -14.89
C LEU A 967 21.34 10.22 -14.31
N THR A 968 21.98 11.21 -14.93
CA THR A 968 23.30 11.72 -14.51
C THR A 968 23.16 13.02 -13.73
N MET A 969 23.81 13.11 -12.58
CA MET A 969 23.83 14.29 -11.71
C MET A 969 25.22 14.47 -11.09
N HIS A 970 25.47 15.64 -10.50
CA HIS A 970 26.75 15.97 -9.85
C HIS A 970 26.58 16.14 -8.34
N VAL A 971 27.67 15.91 -7.61
CA VAL A 971 27.73 16.18 -6.17
C VAL A 971 27.39 17.65 -5.90
N GLY A 972 26.38 17.88 -5.06
CA GLY A 972 25.90 19.21 -4.70
C GLY A 972 24.71 19.70 -5.52
N ASP A 973 24.24 18.95 -6.52
CA ASP A 973 23.00 19.26 -7.25
C ASP A 973 21.77 19.13 -6.33
N GLU A 974 20.81 20.05 -6.47
CA GLU A 974 19.46 19.87 -5.94
C GLU A 974 18.59 19.19 -7.00
N VAL A 975 18.09 17.98 -6.68
CA VAL A 975 17.35 17.13 -7.62
C VAL A 975 15.92 16.93 -7.13
N ASN A 976 14.95 17.16 -8.02
CA ASN A 976 13.55 16.77 -7.84
C ASN A 976 13.29 15.46 -8.58
N TRP A 977 12.87 14.44 -7.84
CA TRP A 977 12.36 13.18 -8.40
C TRP A 977 10.83 13.20 -8.37
N TYR A 978 10.21 13.13 -9.54
CA TYR A 978 8.77 13.02 -9.71
C TYR A 978 8.43 11.54 -9.95
N LEU A 979 8.12 10.83 -8.87
CA LEU A 979 7.80 9.40 -8.88
C LEU A 979 6.30 9.20 -9.11
N MET A 980 5.95 8.31 -10.03
CA MET A 980 4.57 7.99 -10.41
C MET A 980 4.40 6.48 -10.52
N GLY A 981 3.27 5.97 -10.05
CA GLY A 981 2.82 4.59 -10.26
C GLY A 981 1.41 4.61 -10.85
N MET A 982 1.15 3.70 -11.78
CA MET A 982 -0.13 3.45 -12.45
C MET A 982 -0.19 1.94 -12.76
N GLY A 983 -1.34 1.42 -13.18
CA GLY A 983 -1.47 0.06 -13.68
C GLY A 983 -2.41 -0.80 -12.84
N ASN A 984 -2.03 -2.05 -12.60
CA ASN A 984 -2.88 -3.08 -12.04
C ASN A 984 -2.60 -3.38 -10.56
N GLU A 985 -3.18 -4.43 -10.00
CA GLU A 985 -2.99 -4.86 -8.60
C GLU A 985 -1.52 -5.17 -8.29
N VAL A 986 -0.78 -5.69 -9.28
CA VAL A 986 0.68 -5.93 -9.19
C VAL A 986 1.51 -4.65 -9.18
N ASP A 987 0.95 -3.49 -9.56
CA ASP A 987 1.66 -2.21 -9.65
C ASP A 987 1.82 -1.50 -8.31
N LEU A 988 2.20 -2.27 -7.29
CA LEU A 988 2.64 -1.77 -6.00
C LEU A 988 4.16 -1.63 -5.95
N HIS A 989 4.64 -0.43 -6.30
CA HIS A 989 6.08 -0.18 -6.45
C HIS A 989 6.75 0.42 -5.22
N SER A 990 7.92 -0.12 -4.91
CA SER A 990 8.71 0.15 -3.71
C SER A 990 10.07 0.73 -4.15
N VAL A 991 10.16 2.05 -4.29
CA VAL A 991 11.31 2.70 -4.94
C VAL A 991 12.45 2.93 -3.96
N HIS A 992 13.59 2.25 -4.16
CA HIS A 992 14.79 2.43 -3.36
C HIS A 992 15.94 3.06 -4.17
N PHE A 993 16.65 4.02 -3.56
CA PHE A 993 17.84 4.64 -4.14
C PHE A 993 19.10 4.27 -3.36
N HIS A 994 20.01 3.54 -4.00
CA HIS A 994 21.28 3.17 -3.38
C HIS A 994 22.15 4.42 -3.09
N GLY A 995 22.77 4.44 -1.91
CA GLY A 995 23.70 5.47 -1.44
C GLY A 995 23.06 6.78 -1.00
N HIS A 996 21.80 7.03 -1.34
CA HIS A 996 21.13 8.31 -1.11
C HIS A 996 19.71 8.14 -0.58
N SER A 997 19.46 8.66 0.62
CA SER A 997 18.11 8.98 1.07
C SER A 997 17.60 10.25 0.35
N PHE A 998 16.29 10.41 0.29
CA PHE A 998 15.61 11.58 -0.23
C PHE A 998 14.67 12.19 0.80
N GLN A 999 14.28 13.43 0.54
CA GLN A 999 13.34 14.17 1.40
C GLN A 999 12.04 14.42 0.65
N TYR A 1000 10.93 14.41 1.40
CA TYR A 1000 9.62 14.83 0.90
C TYR A 1000 8.90 15.71 1.93
N GLN A 1001 7.90 16.47 1.46
CA GLN A 1001 7.16 17.41 2.29
C GLN A 1001 5.76 16.87 2.62
N HIS A 1002 5.44 16.77 3.92
CA HIS A 1002 4.14 16.31 4.45
C HIS A 1002 3.78 17.02 5.78
N ARG A 1003 3.59 18.34 5.74
CA ARG A 1003 3.53 19.25 6.92
C ARG A 1003 4.86 19.36 7.66
N GLY A 1004 5.91 19.48 6.86
CA GLY A 1004 7.32 19.58 7.21
C GLY A 1004 8.16 18.58 6.43
N VAL A 1005 9.46 18.50 6.74
CA VAL A 1005 10.44 17.72 5.98
C VAL A 1005 10.68 16.38 6.68
N TYR A 1006 10.47 15.30 5.94
CA TYR A 1006 10.73 13.92 6.35
C TYR A 1006 11.78 13.30 5.43
N THR A 1007 12.55 12.36 5.96
CA THR A 1007 13.58 11.63 5.21
C THR A 1007 13.15 10.18 5.02
N SER A 1008 13.23 9.72 3.77
CA SER A 1008 13.07 8.31 3.44
C SER A 1008 14.16 7.88 2.48
N ASP A 1009 14.47 6.61 2.50
CA ASP A 1009 15.28 5.90 1.52
C ASP A 1009 14.41 4.97 0.65
N LYS A 1010 13.09 5.08 0.83
CA LYS A 1010 12.04 4.35 0.13
C LYS A 1010 10.74 5.13 -0.05
#